data_AF-A0A1M6REE8-F1
#
_entry.id   AF-A0A1M6REE8-F1
#
_cell.length_a   1.000
_cell.length_b   1.000
_cell.length_c   1.000
_cell.angle_alpha   90.00
_cell.angle_beta   90.00
_cell.angle_gamma   90.00
#
_symmetry.space_group_name_H-M   'P 1'
#
loop_
_entity.id
_entity.type
_entity.pdbx_description
1 polymer ?
#
loop_
_entity_poly.entity_id
_entity_poly.type
_entity_poly.pdbx_seq_one_letter_code
_entity_poly.pdbx_strand_id
1 'polypeptide(L)'
;MGLLKFEFKKFLKEMKYLWLIFVVFLITTGIYSVYNYQIRFIQKIGYEELNLLEIKREWEYRQSELVKLQDQNLLTEDQEKQLYYIRDVGRYLYFISGHTQYGDWGKIIGYQKFFLDNLQLYSQYGGEFEPLEGIEREIAIAKNQWMLDHDLTFESEKLPISQHLFLKDLASFLLGKIGIVLILFFYGVSYMEEKERNTLKTLKTQPISNTKLIISKYLIYIVSTMIFILVVFSAGLLIPYLYNGKTLNFMYPQVLKGDETFAIITTSEYLIRHFIFFLCSASIAYGLTLLISKCSQRTLSLYILSGIVITIGYNLTFFIKHPINPFYYFRYSEILNAVPQKNDFLYLLFALIWTAFFLILAGNLPEQQINISFLDKVAKFIQQKLDVKKPFSKGEINLNRSNFFNLYNFEWRKIIREGQWKIILTAILIIVVSGHYFLTYLTEQRKEAYFHELNWRITSSEEREKEYNYEIQRLQRQIEDLIANSSPEKDPYYYNRIRSFEASIERIQGQIQREREMVQHVISALEGYERGDWDTFYQYQLLYIEENATNYNYFGKFNSLGNFTILSSIYEKNWLRDRNIRPVFSGEYVPNIHIPKTPRLTNLGWGGLTVTIEQFVAENTKMDNSGLFYLRIFYTHYLYLIPLLILLYFVGPGMAKERDKKNNFNLLVTQPIKEETLFISKFINSVVIILGTNLIVVILILVTGTFLNRFGDWQYPIIYYYPFRTVLSPGYQGFNFGQGMDFMTLGRYTINGTLLLSVMTVFFMGLANLISIFFKRTMSVFSTTTILAVVAFWLAEQKPLDRKFYSPITYFNIPKIINGEIGALLNEPKINLLTGIIVLIAFTMIFLIAGYLYIYIKNNRIGVSWSRLFRRSEKNDFGCQRY
;
A
#
# COMPACT_ATOMS: atom_id res chain seq x y z
N MET A 1 -8.32 32.16 -30.41
CA MET A 1 -9.45 31.78 -29.54
C MET A 1 -10.29 30.61 -30.06
N GLY A 2 -10.60 30.50 -31.36
CA GLY A 2 -11.49 29.44 -31.89
C GLY A 2 -11.05 27.99 -31.58
N LEU A 3 -9.76 27.67 -31.70
CA LEU A 3 -9.24 26.31 -31.45
C LEU A 3 -9.38 25.88 -29.98
N LEU A 4 -9.09 26.77 -29.03
CA LEU A 4 -9.24 26.47 -27.60
C LEU A 4 -10.71 26.22 -27.24
N LYS A 5 -11.64 27.01 -27.79
CA LYS A 5 -13.09 26.78 -27.63
C LYS A 5 -13.52 25.42 -28.20
N PHE A 6 -12.96 25.02 -29.35
CA PHE A 6 -13.20 23.71 -29.94
C PHE A 6 -12.72 22.56 -29.03
N GLU A 7 -11.48 22.65 -28.55
CA GLU A 7 -10.89 21.64 -27.67
C GLU A 7 -11.62 21.56 -26.32
N PHE A 8 -12.04 22.70 -25.76
CA PHE A 8 -12.84 22.73 -24.53
C PHE A 8 -14.22 22.07 -24.72
N LYS A 9 -14.91 22.35 -25.84
CA LYS A 9 -16.18 21.69 -26.18
C LYS A 9 -16.00 20.17 -26.34
N LYS A 10 -14.87 19.75 -26.92
CA LYS A 10 -14.52 18.34 -27.04
C LYS A 10 -14.30 17.70 -25.66
N PHE A 11 -13.53 18.35 -24.79
CA PHE A 11 -13.30 17.94 -23.41
C PHE A 11 -14.62 17.69 -22.66
N LEU A 12 -15.57 18.64 -22.73
CA LEU A 12 -16.89 18.48 -22.11
C LEU A 12 -17.68 17.30 -22.70
N LYS A 13 -17.66 17.12 -24.02
CA LYS A 13 -18.38 16.02 -24.70
C LYS A 13 -17.82 14.62 -24.36
N GLU A 14 -16.54 14.53 -24.01
CA GLU A 14 -15.92 13.27 -23.62
C GLU A 14 -16.35 12.80 -22.22
N MET A 15 -16.91 13.66 -21.38
CA MET A 15 -17.42 13.31 -20.04
C MET A 15 -16.38 12.65 -19.12
N LYS A 16 -15.09 12.74 -19.45
CA LYS A 16 -13.98 12.19 -18.63
C LYS A 16 -13.91 12.87 -17.26
N TYR A 17 -14.32 14.13 -17.17
CA TYR A 17 -14.39 14.88 -15.91
C TYR A 17 -15.40 14.31 -14.92
N LEU A 18 -16.52 13.73 -15.39
CA LEU A 18 -17.47 13.06 -14.50
C LEU A 18 -16.85 11.82 -13.86
N TRP A 19 -16.08 11.05 -14.63
CA TRP A 19 -15.33 9.91 -14.10
C TRP A 19 -14.26 10.35 -13.11
N LEU A 20 -13.56 11.44 -13.39
CA LEU A 20 -12.59 12.01 -12.46
C LEU A 20 -13.26 12.43 -11.14
N ILE A 21 -14.40 13.14 -11.20
CA ILE A 21 -15.18 13.53 -10.03
C ILE A 21 -15.58 12.31 -9.22
N PHE A 22 -16.12 11.30 -9.88
CA PHE A 22 -16.57 10.08 -9.23
C PHE A 22 -15.41 9.31 -8.56
N VAL A 23 -14.25 9.19 -9.23
CA VAL A 23 -13.06 8.54 -8.68
C VAL A 23 -12.53 9.30 -7.47
N VAL A 24 -12.40 10.63 -7.56
CA VAL A 24 -11.97 11.47 -6.43
C VAL A 24 -12.93 11.30 -5.26
N PHE A 25 -14.24 11.38 -5.50
CA PHE A 25 -15.24 11.20 -4.46
C PHE A 25 -15.12 9.84 -3.75
N LEU A 26 -14.93 8.75 -4.50
CA LEU A 26 -14.74 7.42 -3.92
C LEU A 26 -13.47 7.33 -3.08
N ILE A 27 -12.34 7.85 -3.58
CA ILE A 27 -11.06 7.84 -2.85
C ILE A 27 -11.20 8.64 -1.57
N THR A 28 -11.72 9.86 -1.64
CA THR A 28 -11.90 10.73 -0.47
C THR A 28 -12.83 10.09 0.56
N THR A 29 -13.95 9.51 0.12
CA THR A 29 -14.88 8.81 1.02
C THR A 29 -14.22 7.60 1.68
N GLY A 30 -13.42 6.84 0.92
CA GLY A 30 -12.66 5.70 1.43
C GLY A 30 -11.66 6.09 2.52
N ILE A 31 -10.80 7.09 2.24
CA ILE A 31 -9.82 7.60 3.21
C ILE A 31 -10.53 8.11 4.47
N TYR A 32 -11.56 8.94 4.29
CA TYR A 32 -12.34 9.48 5.41
C TYR A 32 -12.98 8.36 6.25
N SER A 33 -13.54 7.33 5.61
CA SER A 33 -14.12 6.19 6.32
C SER A 33 -13.08 5.41 7.12
N VAL A 34 -11.84 5.30 6.62
CA VAL A 34 -10.75 4.65 7.36
C VAL A 34 -10.38 5.48 8.57
N TYR A 35 -10.22 6.80 8.42
CA TYR A 35 -9.91 7.69 9.54
C TYR A 35 -11.03 7.71 10.58
N ASN A 36 -12.28 7.81 10.15
CA ASN A 36 -13.44 7.75 11.03
C ASN A 36 -13.61 6.39 11.72
N TYR A 37 -13.08 5.31 11.14
CA TYR A 37 -13.02 4.02 11.82
C TYR A 37 -11.89 3.97 12.86
N GLN A 38 -10.69 4.42 12.48
CA GLN A 38 -9.50 4.41 13.34
C GLN A 38 -9.62 5.36 14.53
N ILE A 39 -10.36 6.47 14.38
CA ILE A 39 -10.59 7.41 15.47
C ILE A 39 -11.37 6.78 16.64
N ARG A 40 -12.03 5.64 16.46
CA ARG A 40 -12.58 4.88 17.61
C ARG A 40 -11.51 4.43 18.60
N PHE A 41 -10.24 4.50 18.21
CA PHE A 41 -9.06 4.30 19.04
C PHE A 41 -8.41 5.63 19.48
N ILE A 42 -9.21 6.70 19.61
CA ILE A 42 -8.84 8.07 20.03
C ILE A 42 -7.76 8.11 21.11
N GLN A 43 -7.88 7.26 22.13
CA GLN A 43 -6.95 7.23 23.26
C GLN A 43 -5.52 6.93 22.79
N LYS A 44 -5.32 5.87 21.99
CA LYS A 44 -4.00 5.49 21.48
C LYS A 44 -3.39 6.63 20.66
N ILE A 45 -4.20 7.23 19.80
CA ILE A 45 -3.75 8.25 18.86
C ILE A 45 -3.25 9.48 19.60
N GLY A 46 -3.99 9.96 20.61
CA GLY A 46 -3.57 11.10 21.41
C GLY A 46 -2.26 10.85 22.18
N TYR A 47 -2.08 9.64 22.73
CA TYR A 47 -0.83 9.28 23.41
C TYR A 47 0.37 9.21 22.45
N GLU A 48 0.18 8.68 21.25
CA GLU A 48 1.23 8.57 20.23
C GLU A 48 1.54 9.89 19.52
N GLU A 49 0.59 10.83 19.48
CA GLU A 49 0.80 12.13 18.83
C GLU A 49 1.44 13.14 19.77
N LEU A 50 1.11 13.06 21.05
CA LEU A 50 1.69 13.91 22.10
C LEU A 50 2.94 13.28 22.76
N ASN A 51 3.41 12.12 22.26
CA ASN A 51 4.52 11.36 22.84
C ASN A 51 4.41 11.15 24.36
N LEU A 52 3.18 11.01 24.89
CA LEU A 52 2.93 11.04 26.34
C LEU A 52 3.63 9.90 27.08
N LEU A 53 3.86 8.77 26.42
CA LEU A 53 4.51 7.60 27.04
C LEU A 53 6.00 7.84 27.30
N GLU A 54 6.69 8.40 26.33
CA GLU A 54 8.12 8.71 26.42
C GLU A 54 8.35 9.85 27.43
N ILE A 55 7.55 10.92 27.31
CA ILE A 55 7.53 12.04 28.27
C ILE A 55 7.24 11.54 29.69
N LYS A 56 6.29 10.62 29.86
CA LYS A 56 5.96 10.07 31.19
C LYS A 56 7.11 9.26 31.77
N ARG A 57 7.80 8.44 30.97
CA ARG A 57 8.96 7.67 31.45
C ARG A 57 10.09 8.58 31.89
N GLU A 58 10.41 9.58 31.07
CA GLU A 58 11.46 10.54 31.41
C GLU A 58 11.11 11.31 32.69
N TRP A 59 9.86 11.76 32.80
CA TRP A 59 9.36 12.40 34.01
C TRP A 59 9.50 11.50 35.25
N GLU A 60 9.06 10.24 35.18
CA GLU A 60 9.17 9.28 36.29
C GLU A 60 10.64 9.06 36.69
N TYR A 61 11.54 8.93 35.70
CA TYR A 61 12.97 8.76 35.91
C TYR A 61 13.59 9.96 36.64
N ARG A 62 13.46 11.17 36.08
CA ARG A 62 14.04 12.41 36.63
C ARG A 62 13.47 12.75 38.01
N GLN A 63 12.17 12.58 38.20
CA GLN A 63 11.56 12.77 39.51
C GLN A 63 12.11 11.78 40.54
N SER A 64 12.25 10.50 40.17
CA SER A 64 12.83 9.48 41.05
C SER A 64 14.26 9.83 41.46
N GLU A 65 15.11 10.30 40.54
CA GLU A 65 16.48 10.72 40.86
C GLU A 65 16.50 11.87 41.88
N LEU A 66 15.71 12.92 41.65
CA LEU A 66 15.66 14.08 42.55
C LEU A 66 15.05 13.74 43.92
N VAL A 67 14.05 12.87 43.98
CA VAL A 67 13.49 12.38 45.24
C VAL A 67 14.51 11.55 46.03
N LYS A 68 15.31 10.71 45.38
CA LYS A 68 16.39 9.98 46.06
C LYS A 68 17.43 10.92 46.68
N LEU A 69 17.79 11.99 45.98
CA LEU A 69 18.67 13.03 46.52
C LEU A 69 18.01 13.78 47.68
N GLN A 70 16.71 14.03 47.62
CA GLN A 70 15.93 14.62 48.71
C GLN A 70 16.00 13.76 49.97
N ASP A 71 15.71 12.47 49.83
CA ASP A 71 15.69 11.51 50.95
C ASP A 71 17.06 11.37 51.61
N GLN A 72 18.14 11.62 50.86
CA GLN A 72 19.52 11.63 51.34
C GLN A 72 19.97 12.99 51.91
N ASN A 73 19.13 14.02 51.88
CA ASN A 73 19.46 15.42 52.19
C ASN A 73 20.65 15.96 51.37
N LEU A 74 20.78 15.53 50.11
CA LEU A 74 21.85 15.92 49.19
C LEU A 74 21.40 16.89 48.09
N LEU A 75 20.16 17.39 48.14
CA LEU A 75 19.67 18.37 47.17
C LEU A 75 20.38 19.70 47.30
N THR A 76 20.85 20.24 46.17
CA THR A 76 21.21 21.66 46.06
C THR A 76 19.95 22.53 45.94
N GLU A 77 20.09 23.85 46.16
CA GLU A 77 18.97 24.79 46.01
C GLU A 77 18.36 24.74 44.60
N ASP A 78 19.19 24.62 43.56
CA ASP A 78 18.72 24.49 42.18
C ASP A 78 18.00 23.17 41.94
N GLN A 79 18.48 22.06 42.52
CA GLN A 79 17.81 20.76 42.43
C GLN A 79 16.49 20.72 43.21
N GLU A 80 16.37 21.49 44.29
CA GLU A 80 15.09 21.65 45.00
C GLU A 80 14.05 22.35 44.12
N LYS A 81 14.47 23.40 43.38
CA LYS A 81 13.64 24.06 42.36
C LYS A 81 13.32 23.11 41.20
N GLN A 82 14.28 22.33 40.72
CA GLN A 82 14.03 21.28 39.71
C GLN A 82 12.97 20.29 40.19
N LEU A 83 13.07 19.81 41.43
CA LEU A 83 12.11 18.87 42.01
C LEU A 83 10.70 19.47 42.13
N TYR A 84 10.61 20.77 42.46
CA TYR A 84 9.35 21.49 42.47
C TYR A 84 8.70 21.50 41.06
N TYR A 85 9.44 21.95 40.05
CA TYR A 85 8.89 22.06 38.69
C TYR A 85 8.61 20.71 38.03
N ILE A 86 9.45 19.69 38.25
CA ILE A 86 9.21 18.35 37.68
C ILE A 86 7.98 17.67 38.30
N ARG A 87 7.62 17.98 39.55
CA ARG A 87 6.35 17.54 40.17
C ARG A 87 5.15 18.17 39.48
N ASP A 88 5.23 19.47 39.17
CA ASP A 88 4.17 20.18 38.45
C ASP A 88 4.06 19.70 36.98
N VAL A 89 5.18 19.42 36.31
CA VAL A 89 5.22 18.73 35.01
C VAL A 89 4.40 17.44 35.07
N GLY A 90 4.64 16.59 36.08
CA GLY A 90 3.88 15.36 36.30
C GLY A 90 2.39 15.55 36.51
N ARG A 91 2.02 16.57 37.29
CA ARG A 91 0.61 16.92 37.54
C ARG A 91 -0.11 17.33 36.24
N TYR A 92 0.51 18.18 35.43
CA TYR A 92 -0.08 18.61 34.16
C TYR A 92 -0.08 17.48 33.12
N LEU A 93 0.95 16.64 33.11
CA LEU A 93 1.00 15.45 32.28
C LEU A 93 -0.15 14.48 32.61
N TYR A 94 -0.48 14.30 33.89
CA TYR A 94 -1.64 13.53 34.32
C TYR A 94 -2.95 14.11 33.81
N PHE A 95 -3.13 15.44 33.84
CA PHE A 95 -4.33 16.07 33.28
C PHE A 95 -4.42 15.92 31.75
N ILE A 96 -3.31 16.09 31.02
CA ILE A 96 -3.25 15.87 29.58
C ILE A 96 -3.61 14.42 29.25
N SER A 97 -3.02 13.46 29.96
CA SER A 97 -3.28 12.02 29.84
C SER A 97 -4.75 11.69 30.12
N GLY A 98 -5.32 12.24 31.19
CA GLY A 98 -6.74 12.07 31.53
C GLY A 98 -7.68 12.63 30.48
N HIS A 99 -7.49 13.88 30.04
CA HIS A 99 -8.34 14.48 29.01
C HIS A 99 -8.17 13.81 27.64
N THR A 100 -6.97 13.33 27.31
CA THR A 100 -6.74 12.50 26.11
C THR A 100 -7.53 11.19 26.20
N GLN A 101 -7.59 10.57 27.38
CA GLN A 101 -8.33 9.33 27.60
C GLN A 101 -9.85 9.52 27.42
N TYR A 102 -10.39 10.66 27.84
CA TYR A 102 -11.82 10.98 27.73
C TYR A 102 -12.21 11.70 26.43
N GLY A 103 -11.24 12.09 25.59
CA GLY A 103 -11.49 12.82 24.35
C GLY A 103 -11.86 14.30 24.56
N ASP A 104 -11.48 14.88 25.71
CA ASP A 104 -11.72 16.28 26.07
C ASP A 104 -10.67 17.22 25.43
N TRP A 105 -10.57 17.18 24.10
CA TRP A 105 -9.50 17.84 23.34
C TRP A 105 -9.37 19.35 23.57
N GLY A 106 -10.48 20.04 23.87
CA GLY A 106 -10.50 21.48 24.11
C GLY A 106 -9.73 21.92 25.37
N LYS A 107 -9.53 21.03 26.34
CA LYS A 107 -8.80 21.36 27.59
C LYS A 107 -7.30 21.09 27.49
N ILE A 108 -6.87 20.29 26.51
CA ILE A 108 -5.48 19.82 26.42
C ILE A 108 -4.51 20.98 26.21
N ILE A 109 -4.84 21.94 25.34
CA ILE A 109 -3.93 23.05 24.99
C ILE A 109 -3.60 23.89 26.23
N GLY A 110 -4.58 24.18 27.08
CA GLY A 110 -4.38 24.92 28.33
C GLY A 110 -3.44 24.18 29.30
N TYR A 111 -3.65 22.87 29.50
CA TYR A 111 -2.75 22.07 30.36
C TYR A 111 -1.36 21.89 29.75
N GLN A 112 -1.27 21.80 28.42
CA GLN A 112 0.00 21.68 27.72
C GLN A 112 0.84 22.95 27.85
N LYS A 113 0.23 24.14 27.89
CA LYS A 113 0.95 25.38 28.23
C LYS A 113 1.65 25.27 29.59
N PHE A 114 0.88 24.94 30.63
CA PHE A 114 1.46 24.81 31.97
C PHE A 114 2.52 23.73 32.06
N PHE A 115 2.32 22.59 31.36
CA PHE A 115 3.35 21.55 31.24
C PHE A 115 4.65 22.11 30.62
N LEU A 116 4.55 22.83 29.51
CA LEU A 116 5.71 23.39 28.80
C LEU A 116 6.40 24.51 29.59
N ASP A 117 5.63 25.39 30.24
CA ASP A 117 6.15 26.47 31.09
C ASP A 117 6.95 25.90 32.28
N ASN A 118 6.42 24.87 32.96
CA ASN A 118 7.13 24.21 34.06
C ASN A 118 8.35 23.43 33.56
N LEU A 119 8.28 22.82 32.38
CA LEU A 119 9.41 22.13 31.77
C LEU A 119 10.53 23.12 31.41
N GLN A 120 10.18 24.30 30.92
CA GLN A 120 11.14 25.37 30.64
C GLN A 120 11.82 25.86 31.93
N LEU A 121 11.05 26.06 33.01
CA LEU A 121 11.59 26.42 34.33
C LEU A 121 12.52 25.32 34.87
N TYR A 122 12.12 24.05 34.78
CA TYR A 122 12.96 22.91 35.15
C TYR A 122 14.33 22.94 34.43
N SER A 123 14.34 23.20 33.12
CA SER A 123 15.60 23.33 32.38
C SER A 123 16.41 24.60 32.69
N GLN A 124 15.76 25.71 33.08
CA GLN A 124 16.48 26.92 33.50
C GLN A 124 17.30 26.69 34.77
N TYR A 125 16.86 25.78 35.64
CA TYR A 125 17.62 25.37 36.84
C TYR A 125 18.61 24.22 36.55
N GLY A 126 18.93 23.93 35.28
CA GLY A 126 19.91 22.92 34.88
C GLY A 126 19.36 21.50 34.74
N GLY A 127 18.03 21.33 34.68
CA GLY A 127 17.41 20.03 34.43
C GLY A 127 17.41 19.63 32.96
N GLU A 128 17.86 18.41 32.66
CA GLU A 128 17.81 17.79 31.34
C GLU A 128 16.53 16.96 31.17
N PHE A 129 15.92 17.00 29.98
CA PHE A 129 14.65 16.33 29.69
C PHE A 129 14.60 15.92 28.21
N GLU A 130 15.24 14.79 27.92
CA GLU A 130 15.57 14.33 26.56
C GLU A 130 14.42 14.36 25.53
N PRO A 131 13.17 13.96 25.85
CA PRO A 131 12.09 13.87 24.86
C PRO A 131 11.65 15.22 24.26
N LEU A 132 12.02 16.34 24.90
CA LEU A 132 11.64 17.70 24.47
C LEU A 132 12.82 18.64 24.72
N GLU A 133 13.91 18.42 23.99
CA GLU A 133 15.08 19.30 24.01
C GLU A 133 15.20 20.16 22.74
N GLY A 134 15.98 21.24 22.88
CA GLY A 134 16.30 22.16 21.79
C GLY A 134 15.08 22.65 21.02
N ILE A 135 15.14 22.49 19.69
CA ILE A 135 14.16 23.01 18.75
C ILE A 135 12.77 22.36 18.90
N GLU A 136 12.69 21.11 19.40
CA GLU A 136 11.41 20.41 19.51
C GLU A 136 10.52 21.02 20.61
N ARG A 137 11.16 21.44 21.72
CA ARG A 137 10.50 22.19 22.78
C ARG A 137 10.05 23.57 22.29
N GLU A 138 10.90 24.27 21.56
CA GLU A 138 10.54 25.58 21.00
C GLU A 138 9.36 25.49 20.03
N ILE A 139 9.33 24.44 19.18
CA ILE A 139 8.19 24.13 18.31
C ILE A 139 6.94 23.88 19.15
N ALA A 140 7.02 23.06 20.20
CA ALA A 140 5.89 22.74 21.04
C ALA A 140 5.32 23.99 21.74
N ILE A 141 6.19 24.85 22.28
CA ILE A 141 5.82 26.12 22.91
C ILE A 141 5.17 27.06 21.89
N ALA A 142 5.83 27.31 20.77
CA ALA A 142 5.34 28.22 19.74
C ALA A 142 4.01 27.74 19.14
N LYS A 143 3.86 26.43 18.92
CA LYS A 143 2.61 25.84 18.43
C LYS A 143 1.50 25.94 19.48
N ASN A 144 1.79 25.68 20.74
CA ASN A 144 0.80 25.81 21.82
C ASN A 144 0.34 27.25 21.99
N GLN A 145 1.28 28.21 21.99
CA GLN A 145 0.97 29.62 22.06
C GLN A 145 0.12 30.06 20.85
N TRP A 146 0.47 29.64 19.63
CA TRP A 146 -0.34 29.91 18.44
C TRP A 146 -1.78 29.39 18.59
N MET A 147 -1.94 28.18 19.13
CA MET A 147 -3.27 27.60 19.36
C MET A 147 -4.07 28.39 20.39
N LEU A 148 -3.44 28.88 21.45
CA LEU A 148 -4.10 29.73 22.44
C LEU A 148 -4.49 31.10 21.88
N ASP A 149 -3.59 31.73 21.12
CA ASP A 149 -3.82 33.06 20.53
C ASP A 149 -4.98 33.09 19.54
N HIS A 150 -5.28 31.94 18.93
CA HIS A 150 -6.34 31.77 17.93
C HIS A 150 -7.55 30.95 18.42
N ASP A 151 -7.64 30.68 19.73
CA ASP A 151 -8.71 29.89 20.36
C ASP A 151 -8.95 28.53 19.66
N LEU A 152 -7.87 27.80 19.40
CA LEU A 152 -7.88 26.52 18.70
C LEU A 152 -7.86 25.36 19.68
N THR A 153 -8.72 24.38 19.43
CA THR A 153 -8.70 23.10 20.14
C THR A 153 -7.66 22.17 19.53
N PHE A 154 -7.06 21.29 20.34
CA PHE A 154 -6.20 20.23 19.82
C PHE A 154 -6.97 19.32 18.86
N GLU A 155 -6.40 19.05 17.70
CA GLU A 155 -6.92 18.06 16.75
C GLU A 155 -5.80 17.15 16.28
N SER A 156 -6.12 15.87 16.05
CA SER A 156 -5.13 14.92 15.55
C SER A 156 -4.75 15.24 14.11
N GLU A 157 -3.48 15.51 13.87
CA GLU A 157 -2.90 15.69 12.54
C GLU A 157 -2.60 14.36 11.85
N LYS A 158 -2.37 13.29 12.63
CA LYS A 158 -2.12 11.94 12.10
C LYS A 158 -3.38 11.32 11.49
N LEU A 159 -4.55 11.50 12.13
CA LEU A 159 -5.82 10.95 11.68
C LEU A 159 -6.91 12.02 11.66
N PRO A 160 -6.81 12.97 10.72
CA PRO A 160 -7.65 14.15 10.75
C PRO A 160 -9.09 13.86 10.35
N ILE A 161 -10.02 14.26 11.20
CA ILE A 161 -11.47 14.21 10.93
C ILE A 161 -12.09 15.60 10.72
N SER A 162 -11.36 16.67 11.03
CA SER A 162 -11.80 18.04 10.78
C SER A 162 -11.57 18.41 9.33
N GLN A 163 -12.38 19.34 8.81
CA GLN A 163 -12.38 19.68 7.39
C GLN A 163 -11.02 20.17 6.89
N HIS A 164 -10.35 21.03 7.64
CA HIS A 164 -9.11 21.69 7.22
C HIS A 164 -7.90 20.75 7.27
N LEU A 165 -7.76 19.94 8.33
CA LEU A 165 -6.68 18.94 8.41
C LEU A 165 -6.92 17.77 7.47
N PHE A 166 -8.18 17.32 7.31
CA PHE A 166 -8.50 16.27 6.35
C PHE A 166 -8.22 16.75 4.93
N LEU A 167 -8.55 18.00 4.60
CA LEU A 167 -8.21 18.60 3.33
C LEU A 167 -6.69 18.73 3.12
N LYS A 168 -5.90 19.09 4.15
CA LYS A 168 -4.43 19.08 4.10
C LYS A 168 -3.89 17.70 3.74
N ASP A 169 -4.37 16.66 4.41
CA ASP A 169 -3.92 15.30 4.19
C ASP A 169 -4.39 14.76 2.82
N LEU A 170 -5.66 15.00 2.47
CA LEU A 170 -6.20 14.67 1.16
C LEU A 170 -5.46 15.39 0.03
N ALA A 171 -5.07 16.66 0.22
CA ALA A 171 -4.25 17.40 -0.73
C ALA A 171 -2.87 16.75 -0.85
N SER A 172 -2.24 16.40 0.26
CA SER A 172 -0.95 15.69 0.26
C SER A 172 -0.97 14.36 -0.50
N PHE A 173 -2.12 13.68 -0.50
CA PHE A 173 -2.33 12.45 -1.25
C PHE A 173 -2.74 12.69 -2.72
N LEU A 174 -3.89 13.35 -2.94
CA LEU A 174 -4.51 13.53 -4.26
C LEU A 174 -3.93 14.68 -5.07
N LEU A 175 -3.40 15.75 -4.45
CA LEU A 175 -2.62 16.78 -5.14
C LEU A 175 -1.14 16.43 -5.16
N GLY A 176 -0.84 15.13 -5.18
CA GLY A 176 0.51 14.61 -5.32
C GLY A 176 0.75 13.66 -6.46
N LYS A 177 1.68 12.73 -6.25
CA LYS A 177 2.10 11.76 -7.28
C LYS A 177 0.90 11.01 -7.86
N ILE A 178 -0.04 10.63 -6.98
CA ILE A 178 -1.29 9.95 -7.35
C ILE A 178 -2.17 10.86 -8.20
N GLY A 179 -2.30 12.14 -7.83
CA GLY A 179 -2.98 13.16 -8.64
C GLY A 179 -2.42 13.30 -10.04
N ILE A 180 -1.09 13.45 -10.15
CA ILE A 180 -0.41 13.58 -11.45
C ILE A 180 -0.69 12.35 -12.31
N VAL A 181 -0.59 11.14 -11.74
CA VAL A 181 -0.91 9.89 -12.43
C VAL A 181 -2.37 9.87 -12.89
N LEU A 182 -3.32 10.27 -12.04
CA LEU A 182 -4.74 10.32 -12.38
C LEU A 182 -5.03 11.30 -13.53
N ILE A 183 -4.50 12.53 -13.47
CA ILE A 183 -4.80 13.52 -14.51
C ILE A 183 -4.07 13.18 -15.83
N LEU A 184 -2.84 12.66 -15.78
CA LEU A 184 -2.16 12.11 -16.96
C LEU A 184 -2.96 10.95 -17.55
N PHE A 185 -3.48 10.05 -16.72
CA PHE A 185 -4.30 8.93 -17.16
C PHE A 185 -5.58 9.41 -17.86
N PHE A 186 -6.35 10.33 -17.29
CA PHE A 186 -7.59 10.79 -17.94
C PHE A 186 -7.36 11.70 -19.14
N TYR A 187 -6.37 12.61 -19.08
CA TYR A 187 -6.24 13.71 -20.05
C TYR A 187 -4.93 13.74 -20.83
N GLY A 188 -3.84 13.22 -20.27
CA GLY A 188 -2.51 13.25 -20.90
C GLY A 188 -2.44 12.60 -22.29
N VAL A 189 -3.47 11.85 -22.68
CA VAL A 189 -3.56 11.12 -23.95
C VAL A 189 -4.35 11.82 -25.04
N SER A 190 -4.92 13.00 -24.81
CA SER A 190 -5.81 13.66 -25.79
C SER A 190 -5.17 13.81 -27.17
N TYR A 191 -3.89 14.20 -27.22
CA TYR A 191 -3.13 14.30 -28.47
C TYR A 191 -2.91 12.92 -29.14
N MET A 192 -2.55 11.92 -28.34
CA MET A 192 -2.27 10.56 -28.81
C MET A 192 -3.55 9.87 -29.34
N GLU A 193 -4.69 10.06 -28.67
CA GLU A 193 -5.97 9.56 -29.14
C GLU A 193 -6.35 10.10 -30.53
N GLU A 194 -6.02 11.36 -30.83
CA GLU A 194 -6.27 11.94 -32.16
C GLU A 194 -5.35 11.37 -33.23
N LYS A 195 -4.10 11.09 -32.86
CA LYS A 195 -3.13 10.42 -33.72
C LYS A 195 -3.59 8.98 -34.03
N GLU A 196 -4.02 8.21 -33.03
CA GLU A 196 -4.55 6.83 -33.22
C GLU A 196 -5.85 6.78 -34.04
N ARG A 197 -6.63 7.87 -34.00
CA ARG A 197 -7.88 8.02 -34.78
C ARG A 197 -7.67 8.61 -36.17
N ASN A 198 -6.45 8.96 -36.55
CA ASN A 198 -6.11 9.71 -37.77
C ASN A 198 -6.79 11.09 -37.89
N THR A 199 -7.51 11.58 -36.86
CA THR A 199 -8.12 12.92 -36.89
C THR A 199 -7.06 14.02 -36.89
N LEU A 200 -5.86 13.71 -36.35
CA LEU A 200 -4.71 14.60 -36.43
C LEU A 200 -4.33 14.93 -37.88
N LYS A 201 -4.48 13.98 -38.82
CA LYS A 201 -4.20 14.23 -40.25
C LYS A 201 -5.18 15.26 -40.82
N THR A 202 -6.45 15.17 -40.45
CA THR A 202 -7.48 16.15 -40.83
C THR A 202 -7.25 17.52 -40.19
N LEU A 203 -6.77 17.58 -38.94
CA LEU A 203 -6.41 18.86 -38.32
C LEU A 203 -5.21 19.50 -39.02
N LYS A 204 -4.27 18.70 -39.53
CA LYS A 204 -3.12 19.19 -40.31
C LYS A 204 -3.47 19.72 -41.69
N THR A 205 -4.61 19.35 -42.27
CA THR A 205 -5.07 19.95 -43.54
C THR A 205 -5.70 21.33 -43.33
N GLN A 206 -6.00 21.71 -42.09
CA GLN A 206 -6.47 23.05 -41.76
C GLN A 206 -5.26 23.98 -41.59
N PRO A 207 -5.40 25.30 -41.81
CA PRO A 207 -4.33 26.28 -41.67
C PRO A 207 -4.00 26.57 -40.19
N ILE A 208 -3.68 25.52 -39.42
CA ILE A 208 -3.37 25.55 -38.00
C ILE A 208 -1.93 25.06 -37.84
N SER A 209 -1.06 25.89 -37.27
CA SER A 209 0.31 25.47 -36.98
C SER A 209 0.35 24.40 -35.88
N ASN A 210 1.30 23.47 -35.98
CA ASN A 210 1.49 22.41 -34.99
C ASN A 210 1.67 22.96 -33.57
N THR A 211 2.41 24.07 -33.43
CA THR A 211 2.64 24.74 -32.14
C THR A 211 1.33 25.25 -31.54
N LYS A 212 0.44 25.86 -32.34
CA LYS A 212 -0.89 26.31 -31.87
C LYS A 212 -1.74 25.12 -31.41
N LEU A 213 -1.67 24.00 -32.11
CA LEU A 213 -2.36 22.77 -31.70
C LEU A 213 -1.84 22.26 -30.35
N ILE A 214 -0.51 22.12 -30.18
CA ILE A 214 0.09 21.62 -28.94
C ILE A 214 -0.19 22.55 -27.76
N ILE A 215 -0.05 23.87 -27.94
CA ILE A 215 -0.38 24.87 -26.91
C ILE A 215 -1.87 24.76 -26.54
N SER A 216 -2.77 24.59 -27.52
CA SER A 216 -4.20 24.43 -27.22
C SER A 216 -4.49 23.18 -26.38
N LYS A 217 -3.80 22.05 -26.65
CA LYS A 217 -3.90 20.82 -25.85
C LYS A 217 -3.36 21.02 -24.44
N TYR A 218 -2.19 21.64 -24.32
CA TYR A 218 -1.58 21.97 -23.04
C TYR A 218 -2.51 22.84 -22.17
N LEU A 219 -3.13 23.87 -22.74
CA LEU A 219 -4.08 24.72 -22.01
C LEU A 219 -5.31 23.95 -21.52
N ILE A 220 -5.83 22.99 -22.30
CA ILE A 220 -6.89 22.10 -21.82
C ILE A 220 -6.42 21.22 -20.67
N TYR A 221 -5.17 20.75 -20.67
CA TYR A 221 -4.63 19.98 -19.56
C TYR A 221 -4.53 20.82 -18.28
N ILE A 222 -4.12 22.09 -18.37
CA ILE A 222 -4.13 23.03 -17.24
C ILE A 222 -5.56 23.28 -16.73
N VAL A 223 -6.52 23.53 -17.62
CA VAL A 223 -7.94 23.70 -17.23
C VAL A 223 -8.47 22.42 -16.56
N SER A 224 -8.12 21.24 -17.05
CA SER A 224 -8.52 19.97 -16.44
C SER A 224 -7.92 19.78 -15.04
N THR A 225 -6.70 20.29 -14.82
CA THR A 225 -6.02 20.28 -13.51
C THR A 225 -6.70 21.23 -12.53
N MET A 226 -7.13 22.41 -12.99
CA MET A 226 -7.94 23.33 -12.17
C MET A 226 -9.25 22.69 -11.72
N ILE A 227 -9.96 22.03 -12.64
CA ILE A 227 -11.19 21.30 -12.31
C ILE A 227 -10.89 20.19 -11.29
N PHE A 228 -9.81 19.42 -11.49
CA PHE A 228 -9.41 18.37 -10.55
C PHE A 228 -9.16 18.93 -9.14
N ILE A 229 -8.40 20.01 -9.02
CA ILE A 229 -8.11 20.66 -7.74
C ILE A 229 -9.41 21.12 -7.07
N LEU A 230 -10.30 21.79 -7.82
CA LEU A 230 -11.57 22.24 -7.30
C LEU A 230 -12.41 21.08 -6.76
N VAL A 231 -12.40 19.94 -7.46
CA VAL A 231 -13.11 18.73 -7.04
C VAL A 231 -12.50 18.12 -5.78
N VAL A 232 -11.17 18.03 -5.69
CA VAL A 232 -10.47 17.55 -4.47
C VAL A 232 -10.79 18.45 -3.28
N PHE A 233 -10.73 19.76 -3.47
CA PHE A 233 -11.05 20.75 -2.44
C PHE A 233 -12.51 20.64 -1.98
N SER A 234 -13.44 20.57 -2.94
CA SER A 234 -14.87 20.40 -2.66
C SER A 234 -15.15 19.10 -1.91
N ALA A 235 -14.55 17.98 -2.33
CA ALA A 235 -14.71 16.68 -1.66
C ALA A 235 -14.10 16.68 -0.25
N GLY A 236 -12.91 17.28 -0.08
CA GLY A 236 -12.23 17.38 1.22
C GLY A 236 -12.97 18.23 2.24
N LEU A 237 -13.75 19.22 1.80
CA LEU A 237 -14.61 20.01 2.68
C LEU A 237 -15.99 19.35 2.91
N LEU A 238 -16.65 18.91 1.84
CA LEU A 238 -18.03 18.40 1.92
C LEU A 238 -18.14 17.07 2.68
N ILE A 239 -17.20 16.13 2.49
CA ILE A 239 -17.32 14.80 3.12
C ILE A 239 -17.20 14.90 4.64
N PRO A 240 -16.17 15.51 5.25
CA PRO A 240 -16.11 15.66 6.71
C PRO A 240 -17.26 16.48 7.29
N TYR A 241 -17.73 17.50 6.55
CA TYR A 241 -18.89 18.29 6.95
C TYR A 241 -20.15 17.43 7.10
N LEU A 242 -20.44 16.57 6.12
CA LEU A 242 -21.63 15.71 6.12
C LEU A 242 -21.63 14.67 7.24
N TYR A 243 -20.46 14.20 7.69
CA TYR A 243 -20.36 13.14 8.70
C TYR A 243 -20.25 13.68 10.13
N ASN A 244 -19.43 14.71 10.37
CA ASN A 244 -19.07 15.14 11.72
C ASN A 244 -19.51 16.56 12.07
N GLY A 245 -19.96 17.38 11.10
CA GLY A 245 -20.44 18.75 11.35
C GLY A 245 -19.40 19.72 11.94
N LYS A 246 -18.13 19.30 12.07
CA LYS A 246 -17.05 20.13 12.63
C LYS A 246 -16.82 21.37 11.78
N THR A 247 -16.48 22.48 12.45
CA THR A 247 -16.24 23.78 11.84
C THR A 247 -14.91 23.81 11.07
N LEU A 248 -14.88 24.64 10.03
CA LEU A 248 -13.71 24.88 9.21
C LEU A 248 -12.81 25.90 9.91
N ASN A 249 -11.52 25.59 10.11
CA ASN A 249 -10.57 26.53 10.67
C ASN A 249 -9.23 26.50 9.91
N PHE A 250 -9.04 27.43 8.99
CA PHE A 250 -7.80 27.50 8.21
C PHE A 250 -6.60 28.07 8.97
N MET A 251 -6.81 28.64 10.17
CA MET A 251 -5.75 29.21 11.00
C MET A 251 -5.01 28.15 11.81
N TYR A 252 -5.37 26.87 11.69
CA TYR A 252 -4.69 25.79 12.40
C TYR A 252 -3.20 25.73 12.02
N PRO A 253 -2.30 25.68 13.01
CA PRO A 253 -0.86 25.79 12.78
C PRO A 253 -0.29 24.55 12.11
N GLN A 254 0.53 24.76 11.09
CA GLN A 254 1.30 23.75 10.39
C GLN A 254 2.78 24.03 10.62
N VAL A 255 3.45 23.08 11.28
CA VAL A 255 4.88 23.21 11.58
C VAL A 255 5.71 22.72 10.40
N LEU A 256 6.57 23.59 9.88
CA LEU A 256 7.58 23.27 8.88
C LEU A 256 8.94 23.20 9.56
N LYS A 257 9.61 22.05 9.49
CA LYS A 257 10.91 21.81 10.11
C LYS A 257 12.04 21.96 9.08
N GLY A 258 13.04 22.77 9.38
CA GLY A 258 14.37 22.75 8.76
C GLY A 258 15.39 22.10 9.71
N ASP A 259 16.67 22.12 9.34
CA ASP A 259 17.72 21.46 10.13
C ASP A 259 17.90 22.10 11.52
N GLU A 260 17.85 23.43 11.61
CA GLU A 260 18.03 24.20 12.86
C GLU A 260 16.96 25.29 13.07
N THR A 261 16.01 25.41 12.15
CA THR A 261 14.96 26.44 12.22
C THR A 261 13.61 25.83 11.93
N PHE A 262 12.55 26.44 12.46
CA PHE A 262 11.18 26.06 12.15
C PHE A 262 10.35 27.28 11.80
N ALA A 263 9.26 27.04 11.06
CA ALA A 263 8.25 28.05 10.81
C ALA A 263 6.86 27.45 11.05
N ILE A 264 6.00 28.24 11.68
CA ILE A 264 4.59 27.90 11.82
C ILE A 264 3.84 28.72 10.78
N ILE A 265 3.11 28.04 9.90
CA ILE A 265 2.25 28.66 8.90
C ILE A 265 0.82 28.19 9.09
N THR A 266 -0.14 28.94 8.55
CA THR A 266 -1.55 28.53 8.59
C THR A 266 -1.81 27.37 7.63
N THR A 267 -2.86 26.60 7.90
CA THR A 267 -3.32 25.53 6.99
C THR A 267 -3.71 26.09 5.62
N SER A 268 -4.26 27.31 5.56
CA SER A 268 -4.51 28.02 4.28
C SER A 268 -3.25 28.26 3.47
N GLU A 269 -2.19 28.79 4.08
CA GLU A 269 -0.93 29.07 3.39
C GLU A 269 -0.29 27.77 2.90
N TYR A 270 -0.32 26.73 3.73
CA TYR A 270 0.16 25.40 3.36
C TYR A 270 -0.58 24.86 2.12
N LEU A 271 -1.91 24.95 2.08
CA LEU A 271 -2.74 24.49 0.95
C LEU A 271 -2.50 25.31 -0.33
N ILE A 272 -2.32 26.63 -0.23
CA ILE A 272 -1.98 27.49 -1.38
C ILE A 272 -0.61 27.11 -1.94
N ARG A 273 0.38 26.89 -1.07
CA ARG A 273 1.72 26.45 -1.46
C ARG A 273 1.66 25.08 -2.15
N HIS A 274 0.85 24.17 -1.62
CA HIS A 274 0.58 22.85 -2.22
C HIS A 274 -0.02 22.98 -3.63
N PHE A 275 -1.02 23.84 -3.80
CA PHE A 275 -1.66 24.10 -5.08
C PHE A 275 -0.67 24.58 -6.15
N ILE A 276 0.19 25.55 -5.79
CA ILE A 276 1.19 26.10 -6.69
C ILE A 276 2.19 25.02 -7.12
N PHE A 277 2.74 24.25 -6.17
CA PHE A 277 3.70 23.20 -6.50
C PHE A 277 3.09 22.04 -7.29
N PHE A 278 1.84 21.67 -7.00
CA PHE A 278 1.13 20.67 -7.79
C PHE A 278 0.91 21.14 -9.23
N LEU A 279 0.54 22.41 -9.42
CA LEU A 279 0.39 22.99 -10.75
C LEU A 279 1.70 22.99 -11.53
N CYS A 280 2.82 23.38 -10.89
CA CYS A 280 4.14 23.33 -11.49
C CYS A 280 4.50 21.90 -11.94
N SER A 281 4.28 20.93 -11.06
CA SER A 281 4.56 19.51 -11.33
C SER A 281 3.70 18.95 -12.45
N ALA A 282 2.39 19.24 -12.44
CA ALA A 282 1.47 18.84 -13.50
C ALA A 282 1.83 19.48 -14.84
N SER A 283 2.22 20.77 -14.84
CA SER A 283 2.63 21.50 -16.05
C SER A 283 3.85 20.86 -16.72
N ILE A 284 4.89 20.54 -15.93
CA ILE A 284 6.08 19.82 -16.39
C ILE A 284 5.70 18.44 -16.95
N ALA A 285 4.86 17.70 -16.21
CA ALA A 285 4.42 16.37 -16.63
C ALA A 285 3.64 16.39 -17.95
N TYR A 286 2.80 17.40 -18.18
CA TYR A 286 2.10 17.59 -19.45
C TYR A 286 3.02 17.97 -20.59
N GLY A 287 3.95 18.90 -20.36
CA GLY A 287 4.96 19.26 -21.36
C GLY A 287 5.76 18.03 -21.81
N LEU A 288 6.24 17.24 -20.84
CA LEU A 288 6.96 16.00 -21.09
C LEU A 288 6.09 14.95 -21.81
N THR A 289 4.83 14.77 -21.40
CA THR A 289 3.92 13.81 -22.05
C THR A 289 3.59 14.22 -23.48
N LEU A 290 3.40 15.51 -23.75
CA LEU A 290 3.22 16.01 -25.13
C LEU A 290 4.48 15.79 -25.98
N LEU A 291 5.66 16.00 -25.41
CA LEU A 291 6.92 15.69 -26.07
C LEU A 291 7.02 14.19 -26.43
N ILE A 292 6.79 13.31 -25.45
CA ILE A 292 6.83 11.85 -25.64
C ILE A 292 5.75 11.37 -26.63
N SER A 293 4.62 12.07 -26.71
CA SER A 293 3.55 11.75 -27.66
C SER A 293 3.95 11.93 -29.13
N LYS A 294 4.99 12.73 -29.41
CA LYS A 294 5.59 12.81 -30.76
C LYS A 294 6.25 11.51 -31.16
N CYS A 295 6.98 10.93 -30.23
CA CYS A 295 7.71 9.67 -30.38
C CYS A 295 6.79 8.44 -30.32
N SER A 296 5.68 8.54 -29.58
CA SER A 296 4.76 7.42 -29.35
C SER A 296 3.76 7.24 -30.48
N GLN A 297 3.48 5.98 -30.83
CA GLN A 297 2.44 5.64 -31.82
C GLN A 297 1.12 5.22 -31.18
N ARG A 298 1.13 4.93 -29.89
CA ARG A 298 -0.04 4.43 -29.16
C ARG A 298 -0.16 5.04 -27.78
N THR A 299 -1.40 5.15 -27.33
CA THR A 299 -1.79 5.63 -26.01
C THR A 299 -1.12 4.84 -24.90
N LEU A 300 -1.10 3.51 -25.01
CA LEU A 300 -0.45 2.65 -24.02
C LEU A 300 1.08 2.87 -23.98
N SER A 301 1.72 2.97 -25.15
CA SER A 301 3.16 3.24 -25.24
C SER A 301 3.51 4.58 -24.60
N LEU A 302 2.68 5.60 -24.80
CA LEU A 302 2.84 6.91 -24.18
C LEU A 302 2.86 6.81 -22.66
N TYR A 303 1.90 6.14 -22.04
CA TYR A 303 1.89 5.98 -20.57
C TYR A 303 3.13 5.29 -20.04
N ILE A 304 3.56 4.19 -20.69
CA ILE A 304 4.72 3.43 -20.24
C ILE A 304 6.00 4.27 -20.37
N LEU A 305 6.21 4.92 -21.52
CA LEU A 305 7.39 5.76 -21.74
C LEU A 305 7.41 6.96 -20.79
N SER A 306 6.28 7.67 -20.64
CA SER A 306 6.17 8.76 -19.67
C SER A 306 6.43 8.28 -18.25
N GLY A 307 5.86 7.13 -17.85
CA GLY A 307 6.06 6.55 -16.53
C GLY A 307 7.53 6.19 -16.26
N ILE A 308 8.20 5.56 -17.23
CA ILE A 308 9.62 5.21 -17.15
C ILE A 308 10.47 6.49 -17.02
N VAL A 309 10.26 7.48 -17.87
CA VAL A 309 11.05 8.73 -17.85
C VAL A 309 10.85 9.49 -16.54
N ILE A 310 9.61 9.61 -16.06
CA ILE A 310 9.30 10.27 -14.78
C ILE A 310 9.93 9.50 -13.61
N THR A 311 9.84 8.16 -13.61
CA THR A 311 10.40 7.33 -12.53
C THR A 311 11.92 7.38 -12.49
N ILE A 312 12.59 7.27 -13.65
CA ILE A 312 14.05 7.41 -13.74
C ILE A 312 14.47 8.80 -13.29
N GLY A 313 13.82 9.86 -13.80
CA GLY A 313 14.12 11.23 -13.41
C GLY A 313 13.90 11.49 -11.91
N TYR A 314 12.82 10.96 -11.34
CA TYR A 314 12.51 11.03 -9.90
C TYR A 314 13.61 10.38 -9.04
N ASN A 315 14.14 9.23 -9.46
CA ASN A 315 15.23 8.56 -8.74
C ASN A 315 16.56 9.31 -8.90
N LEU A 316 16.88 9.79 -10.10
CA LEU A 316 18.09 10.58 -10.37
C LEU A 316 18.13 11.91 -9.60
N THR A 317 16.98 12.42 -9.18
CA THR A 317 16.87 13.64 -8.37
C THR A 317 17.59 13.52 -7.02
N PHE A 318 17.88 12.30 -6.55
CA PHE A 318 18.71 12.09 -5.36
C PHE A 318 20.04 12.85 -5.43
N PHE A 319 20.64 12.97 -6.63
CA PHE A 319 21.92 13.65 -6.84
C PHE A 319 21.81 15.17 -7.02
N ILE A 320 20.66 15.69 -7.45
CA ILE A 320 20.48 17.11 -7.79
C ILE A 320 19.15 17.62 -7.22
N LYS A 321 19.19 18.08 -5.97
CA LYS A 321 18.07 18.68 -5.23
C LYS A 321 17.99 20.19 -5.49
N HIS A 322 17.76 20.60 -6.73
CA HIS A 322 17.73 22.01 -7.14
C HIS A 322 16.52 22.31 -8.05
N PRO A 323 15.89 23.51 -7.97
CA PRO A 323 14.77 23.90 -8.85
C PRO A 323 15.05 23.76 -10.36
N ILE A 324 16.32 23.83 -10.77
CA ILE A 324 16.73 23.62 -12.17
C ILE A 324 16.44 22.19 -12.64
N ASN A 325 16.39 21.19 -11.75
CA ASN A 325 16.04 19.82 -12.10
C ASN A 325 14.51 19.69 -12.24
N PRO A 326 13.95 19.42 -13.44
CA PRO A 326 12.51 19.34 -13.64
C PRO A 326 11.86 18.17 -12.90
N PHE A 327 12.64 17.15 -12.53
CA PHE A 327 12.13 16.01 -11.79
C PHE A 327 12.06 16.23 -10.27
N TYR A 328 12.74 17.28 -9.76
CA TYR A 328 12.67 17.65 -8.35
C TYR A 328 11.26 18.10 -7.94
N TYR A 329 10.48 18.62 -8.87
CA TYR A 329 9.07 18.95 -8.66
C TYR A 329 8.21 17.73 -8.31
N PHE A 330 8.57 16.51 -8.73
CA PHE A 330 7.84 15.30 -8.31
C PHE A 330 8.16 14.88 -6.86
N ARG A 331 9.14 15.51 -6.21
CA ARG A 331 9.45 15.42 -4.77
C ARG A 331 8.91 16.61 -3.97
N TYR A 332 7.87 17.28 -4.47
CA TYR A 332 7.40 18.51 -3.84
C TYR A 332 6.90 18.33 -2.39
N SER A 333 6.66 17.11 -1.88
CA SER A 333 6.42 16.88 -0.44
C SER A 333 7.62 17.27 0.42
N GLU A 334 8.85 17.00 -0.05
CA GLU A 334 10.10 17.44 0.61
C GLU A 334 10.19 18.98 0.57
N ILE A 335 9.85 19.59 -0.58
CA ILE A 335 9.86 21.06 -0.77
C ILE A 335 8.81 21.75 0.10
N LEU A 336 7.63 21.15 0.21
CA LEU A 336 6.48 21.70 0.93
C LEU A 336 6.70 21.69 2.45
N ASN A 337 7.36 20.66 2.97
CA ASN A 337 7.67 20.53 4.40
C ASN A 337 8.89 21.37 4.81
N ALA A 338 9.71 21.83 3.87
CA ALA A 338 10.82 22.73 4.12
C ALA A 338 10.33 24.15 4.47
N VAL A 339 11.08 24.83 5.35
CA VAL A 339 10.83 26.21 5.77
C VAL A 339 10.78 27.12 4.52
N PRO A 340 9.76 27.98 4.36
CA PRO A 340 9.63 28.84 3.20
C PRO A 340 10.84 29.78 3.08
N GLN A 341 11.50 29.76 1.91
CA GLN A 341 12.62 30.64 1.64
C GLN A 341 12.19 31.78 0.71
N LYS A 342 12.89 32.93 0.77
CA LYS A 342 12.67 34.05 -0.17
C LYS A 342 12.80 33.63 -1.64
N ASN A 343 13.52 32.55 -1.91
CA ASN A 343 13.79 32.03 -3.25
C ASN A 343 12.73 31.03 -3.75
N ASP A 344 11.65 30.79 -3.01
CA ASP A 344 10.60 29.83 -3.41
C ASP A 344 9.94 30.17 -4.77
N PHE A 345 9.93 31.46 -5.15
CA PHE A 345 9.42 31.87 -6.47
C PHE A 345 10.22 31.28 -7.65
N LEU A 346 11.49 30.89 -7.44
CA LEU A 346 12.33 30.27 -8.47
C LEU A 346 11.74 28.94 -8.95
N TYR A 347 11.04 28.21 -8.07
CA TYR A 347 10.37 26.96 -8.47
C TYR A 347 9.29 27.23 -9.52
N LEU A 348 8.46 28.26 -9.35
CA LEU A 348 7.47 28.62 -10.36
C LEU A 348 8.15 29.03 -11.68
N LEU A 349 9.20 29.84 -11.60
CA LEU A 349 9.94 30.31 -12.77
C LEU A 349 10.55 29.15 -13.56
N PHE A 350 11.30 28.26 -12.92
CA PHE A 350 11.94 27.12 -13.60
C PHE A 350 10.92 26.10 -14.12
N ALA A 351 9.77 25.93 -13.46
CA ALA A 351 8.70 25.08 -13.97
C ALA A 351 8.12 25.63 -15.28
N LEU A 352 7.92 26.95 -15.36
CA LEU A 352 7.50 27.62 -16.59
C LEU A 352 8.56 27.50 -17.69
N ILE A 353 9.85 27.67 -17.36
CA ILE A 353 10.96 27.52 -18.32
C ILE A 353 11.00 26.10 -18.90
N TRP A 354 10.98 25.07 -18.05
CA TRP A 354 10.98 23.67 -18.51
C TRP A 354 9.74 23.32 -19.32
N THR A 355 8.58 23.80 -18.90
CA THR A 355 7.34 23.56 -19.63
C THR A 355 7.39 24.24 -21.00
N ALA A 356 7.84 25.49 -21.09
CA ALA A 356 8.04 26.18 -22.35
C ALA A 356 9.05 25.45 -23.24
N PHE A 357 10.17 25.00 -22.67
CA PHE A 357 11.19 24.22 -23.39
C PHE A 357 10.60 22.93 -23.98
N PHE A 358 9.88 22.13 -23.19
CA PHE A 358 9.23 20.91 -23.69
C PHE A 358 8.16 21.18 -24.74
N LEU A 359 7.38 22.26 -24.60
CA LEU A 359 6.37 22.65 -25.60
C LEU A 359 7.01 23.14 -26.91
N ILE A 360 8.11 23.89 -26.84
CA ILE A 360 8.87 24.33 -28.02
C ILE A 360 9.45 23.11 -28.74
N LEU A 361 10.08 22.19 -28.01
CA LEU A 361 10.57 20.93 -28.57
C LEU A 361 9.45 20.11 -29.18
N ALA A 362 8.32 19.95 -28.48
CA ALA A 362 7.16 19.23 -29.01
C ALA A 362 6.57 19.92 -30.26
N GLY A 363 6.61 21.25 -30.34
CA GLY A 363 6.18 22.04 -31.49
C GLY A 363 7.03 21.83 -32.74
N ASN A 364 8.36 21.78 -32.53
CA ASN A 364 9.34 21.81 -33.62
C ASN A 364 9.82 20.42 -34.04
N LEU A 365 9.79 19.43 -33.14
CA LEU A 365 10.22 18.08 -33.48
C LEU A 365 9.27 17.45 -34.50
N PRO A 366 9.80 16.90 -35.61
CA PRO A 366 8.99 16.14 -36.55
C PRO A 366 8.41 14.92 -35.85
N GLU A 367 7.26 14.45 -36.32
CA GLU A 367 6.70 13.19 -35.86
C GLU A 367 7.58 12.03 -36.34
N GLN A 368 8.63 11.74 -35.58
CA GLN A 368 9.46 10.58 -35.79
C GLN A 368 8.72 9.36 -35.27
N GLN A 369 8.61 8.35 -36.13
CA GLN A 369 8.29 7.01 -35.68
C GLN A 369 9.56 6.48 -35.00
N ILE A 370 9.66 6.62 -33.67
CA ILE A 370 10.67 5.84 -32.93
C ILE A 370 10.26 4.38 -33.06
N ASN A 371 10.75 3.73 -34.10
CA ASN A 371 10.85 2.29 -34.14
C ASN A 371 11.95 1.95 -33.14
N ILE A 372 11.57 1.49 -31.94
CA ILE A 372 12.52 0.99 -30.94
C ILE A 372 13.14 -0.24 -31.59
N SER A 373 14.31 -0.07 -32.22
CA SER A 373 14.87 -1.03 -33.17
C SER A 373 15.01 -2.43 -32.58
N PHE A 374 15.25 -2.52 -31.28
CA PHE A 374 15.30 -3.78 -30.55
C PHE A 374 13.94 -4.49 -30.47
N LEU A 375 12.89 -3.81 -30.01
CA LEU A 375 11.54 -4.37 -29.93
C LEU A 375 10.98 -4.67 -31.32
N ASP A 376 11.28 -3.84 -32.31
CA ASP A 376 10.88 -4.09 -33.70
C ASP A 376 11.66 -5.22 -34.34
N LYS A 377 12.94 -5.43 -34.00
CA LYS A 377 13.71 -6.61 -34.45
C LYS A 377 13.13 -7.90 -33.88
N VAL A 378 12.84 -7.93 -32.58
CA VAL A 378 12.17 -9.07 -31.94
C VAL A 378 10.76 -9.27 -32.51
N ALA A 379 10.03 -8.17 -32.74
CA ALA A 379 8.70 -8.22 -33.35
C ALA A 379 8.76 -8.73 -34.79
N LYS A 380 9.69 -8.26 -35.61
CA LYS A 380 9.92 -8.73 -36.98
C LYS A 380 10.37 -10.18 -37.00
N PHE A 381 11.16 -10.64 -36.04
CA PHE A 381 11.55 -12.06 -35.93
C PHE A 381 10.34 -12.96 -35.62
N ILE A 382 9.54 -12.58 -34.62
CA ILE A 382 8.29 -13.28 -34.27
C ILE A 382 7.29 -13.21 -35.44
N GLN A 383 7.18 -12.04 -36.07
CA GLN A 383 6.26 -11.79 -37.16
C GLN A 383 6.70 -12.52 -38.44
N GLN A 384 7.97 -12.55 -38.81
CA GLN A 384 8.47 -13.38 -39.92
C GLN A 384 8.17 -14.87 -39.69
N LYS A 385 8.24 -15.34 -38.45
CA LYS A 385 7.80 -16.70 -38.10
C LYS A 385 6.28 -16.90 -38.14
N LEU A 386 5.47 -15.84 -37.99
CA LEU A 386 4.00 -15.91 -37.97
C LEU A 386 3.31 -15.47 -39.29
N ASP A 387 3.94 -14.67 -40.14
CA ASP A 387 3.33 -13.96 -41.28
C ASP A 387 3.50 -14.63 -42.66
N VAL A 388 3.79 -15.93 -42.75
CA VAL A 388 3.72 -16.62 -44.06
C VAL A 388 2.27 -16.86 -44.54
N LYS A 389 1.23 -16.54 -43.75
CA LYS A 389 -0.16 -16.71 -44.21
C LYS A 389 -0.82 -15.38 -44.58
N LYS A 390 -0.92 -15.15 -45.90
CA LYS A 390 -1.80 -14.16 -46.56
C LYS A 390 -3.16 -14.08 -45.84
N PRO A 391 -3.81 -12.89 -45.77
CA PRO A 391 -5.05 -12.67 -45.01
C PRO A 391 -6.18 -13.66 -45.33
N PHE A 392 -6.13 -14.27 -46.51
CA PHE A 392 -6.89 -15.46 -46.89
C PHE A 392 -5.92 -16.37 -47.67
N SER A 393 -5.57 -17.54 -47.15
CA SER A 393 -4.53 -18.34 -47.82
C SER A 393 -4.99 -19.00 -49.12
N LYS A 394 -6.21 -18.73 -49.62
CA LYS A 394 -6.71 -19.25 -50.92
C LYS A 394 -8.03 -18.68 -51.45
N GLY A 395 -8.63 -17.62 -50.90
CA GLY A 395 -9.94 -17.11 -51.36
C GLY A 395 -11.12 -18.10 -51.23
N GLU A 396 -10.85 -19.36 -50.90
CA GLU A 396 -11.85 -20.38 -50.57
C GLU A 396 -12.47 -20.04 -49.21
N ILE A 397 -13.66 -19.46 -49.26
CA ILE A 397 -14.55 -19.35 -48.11
C ILE A 397 -14.98 -20.78 -47.80
N ASN A 398 -14.27 -21.41 -46.86
CA ASN A 398 -14.60 -22.75 -46.40
C ASN A 398 -15.93 -22.69 -45.63
N LEU A 399 -17.04 -22.77 -46.35
CA LEU A 399 -18.42 -22.67 -45.85
C LEU A 399 -18.73 -23.71 -44.76
N ASN A 400 -17.95 -24.80 -44.69
CA ASN A 400 -18.20 -25.95 -43.80
C ASN A 400 -17.41 -25.96 -42.48
N ARG A 401 -16.51 -25.00 -42.21
CA ARG A 401 -15.89 -24.90 -40.87
C ARG A 401 -16.75 -24.01 -39.98
N SER A 402 -17.18 -24.55 -38.84
CA SER A 402 -18.04 -23.87 -37.86
C SER A 402 -17.60 -22.41 -37.62
N ASN A 403 -18.54 -21.47 -37.80
CA ASN A 403 -18.30 -20.02 -37.74
C ASN A 403 -17.58 -19.56 -36.46
N PHE A 404 -17.71 -20.29 -35.35
CA PHE A 404 -17.13 -19.94 -34.06
C PHE A 404 -15.59 -19.95 -34.02
N PHE A 405 -14.93 -21.03 -34.46
CA PHE A 405 -13.46 -21.14 -34.41
C PHE A 405 -12.77 -20.14 -35.35
N ASN A 406 -13.41 -19.82 -36.49
CA ASN A 406 -12.91 -18.79 -37.39
C ASN A 406 -12.95 -17.41 -36.72
N LEU A 407 -14.03 -17.10 -35.99
CA LEU A 407 -14.17 -15.85 -35.25
C LEU A 407 -13.18 -15.76 -34.07
N TYR A 408 -12.98 -16.86 -33.34
CA TYR A 408 -11.95 -16.95 -32.30
C TYR A 408 -10.55 -16.67 -32.88
N ASN A 409 -10.17 -17.36 -33.96
CA ASN A 409 -8.88 -17.17 -34.62
C ASN A 409 -8.71 -15.74 -35.17
N PHE A 410 -9.80 -15.15 -35.67
CA PHE A 410 -9.81 -13.76 -36.12
C PHE A 410 -9.51 -12.80 -34.96
N GLU A 411 -10.18 -12.93 -33.82
CA GLU A 411 -9.96 -12.09 -32.65
C GLU A 411 -8.56 -12.26 -32.04
N TRP A 412 -8.05 -13.50 -32.00
CA TRP A 412 -6.67 -13.79 -31.59
C TRP A 412 -5.64 -13.07 -32.47
N ARG A 413 -5.77 -13.22 -33.80
CA ARG A 413 -4.89 -12.54 -34.77
C ARG A 413 -5.01 -11.03 -34.69
N LYS A 414 -6.22 -10.51 -34.48
CA LYS A 414 -6.48 -9.08 -34.30
C LYS A 414 -5.66 -8.55 -33.13
N ILE A 415 -5.70 -9.22 -31.99
CA ILE A 415 -4.98 -8.81 -30.78
C ILE A 415 -3.45 -8.83 -30.98
N ILE A 416 -2.93 -9.87 -31.63
CA ILE A 416 -1.49 -9.96 -31.95
C ILE A 416 -1.07 -8.83 -32.90
N ARG A 417 -1.84 -8.58 -33.97
CA ARG A 417 -1.55 -7.53 -34.97
C ARG A 417 -1.71 -6.13 -34.40
N GLU A 418 -2.68 -5.95 -33.51
CA GLU A 418 -2.82 -4.72 -32.74
C GLU A 418 -1.61 -4.47 -31.86
N GLY A 419 -0.69 -5.42 -31.61
CA GLY A 419 0.61 -5.25 -30.95
C GLY A 419 0.55 -4.75 -29.49
N GLN A 420 -0.63 -4.46 -28.96
CA GLN A 420 -0.84 -3.97 -27.59
C GLN A 420 -0.43 -5.02 -26.56
N TRP A 421 -0.63 -6.31 -26.85
CA TRP A 421 -0.22 -7.40 -25.98
C TRP A 421 1.30 -7.41 -25.74
N LYS A 422 2.11 -7.10 -26.76
CA LYS A 422 3.59 -7.00 -26.62
C LYS A 422 3.98 -5.90 -25.64
N ILE A 423 3.35 -4.73 -25.78
CA ILE A 423 3.59 -3.57 -24.91
C ILE A 423 3.24 -3.92 -23.46
N ILE A 424 2.15 -4.66 -23.24
CA ILE A 424 1.75 -5.13 -21.90
C ILE A 424 2.77 -6.09 -21.33
N LEU A 425 3.23 -7.07 -22.11
CA LEU A 425 4.27 -8.00 -21.66
C LEU A 425 5.58 -7.28 -21.33
N THR A 426 5.97 -6.27 -22.11
CA THR A 426 7.13 -5.43 -21.79
C THR A 426 6.92 -4.67 -20.48
N ALA A 427 5.73 -4.08 -20.26
CA ALA A 427 5.43 -3.36 -19.03
C ALA A 427 5.47 -4.29 -17.80
N ILE A 428 4.87 -5.49 -17.91
CA ILE A 428 4.88 -6.52 -16.87
C ILE A 428 6.33 -6.94 -16.57
N LEU A 429 7.15 -7.18 -17.59
CA LEU A 429 8.55 -7.52 -17.43
C LEU A 429 9.30 -6.45 -16.62
N ILE A 430 9.14 -5.17 -16.98
CA ILE A 430 9.75 -4.06 -16.26
C ILE A 430 9.28 -4.03 -14.80
N ILE A 431 7.97 -4.15 -14.55
CA ILE A 431 7.39 -4.15 -13.20
C ILE A 431 7.97 -5.29 -12.35
N VAL A 432 8.08 -6.50 -12.91
CA VAL A 432 8.60 -7.66 -12.16
C VAL A 432 10.10 -7.54 -11.90
N VAL A 433 10.89 -7.04 -12.86
CA VAL A 433 12.33 -6.82 -12.65
C VAL A 433 12.56 -5.73 -11.60
N SER A 434 11.86 -4.60 -11.70
CA SER A 434 11.93 -3.52 -10.71
C SER A 434 11.44 -3.96 -9.33
N GLY A 435 10.36 -4.75 -9.28
CA GLY A 435 9.82 -5.29 -8.03
C GLY A 435 10.78 -6.27 -7.36
N HIS A 436 11.48 -7.10 -8.13
CA HIS A 436 12.52 -7.97 -7.59
C HIS A 436 13.70 -7.16 -7.04
N TYR A 437 14.16 -6.13 -7.76
CA TYR A 437 15.25 -5.27 -7.27
C TYR A 437 14.89 -4.61 -5.92
N PHE A 438 13.67 -4.09 -5.80
CA PHE A 438 13.17 -3.54 -4.54
C PHE A 438 13.10 -4.59 -3.43
N LEU A 439 12.65 -5.81 -3.75
CA LEU A 439 12.60 -6.91 -2.79
C LEU A 439 14.00 -7.32 -2.31
N THR A 440 14.98 -7.37 -3.21
CA THR A 440 16.39 -7.65 -2.86
C THR A 440 16.93 -6.59 -1.90
N TYR A 441 16.68 -5.31 -2.18
CA TYR A 441 17.05 -4.21 -1.27
C TYR A 441 16.43 -4.38 0.13
N LEU A 442 15.13 -4.66 0.22
CA LEU A 442 14.46 -4.89 1.50
C LEU A 442 14.98 -6.14 2.23
N THR A 443 15.30 -7.20 1.49
CA THR A 443 15.80 -8.45 2.08
C THR A 443 17.17 -8.25 2.72
N GLU A 444 18.09 -7.55 2.04
CA GLU A 444 19.41 -7.24 2.61
C GLU A 444 19.28 -6.31 3.83
N GLN A 445 18.43 -5.27 3.77
CA GLN A 445 18.19 -4.41 4.92
C GLN A 445 17.67 -5.18 6.14
N ARG A 446 16.76 -6.14 5.95
CA ARG A 446 16.21 -6.98 7.02
C ARG A 446 17.24 -7.95 7.59
N LYS A 447 18.08 -8.52 6.73
CA LYS A 447 19.18 -9.39 7.12
C LYS A 447 20.24 -8.64 7.94
N GLU A 448 20.68 -7.47 7.46
CA GLU A 448 21.63 -6.62 8.17
C GLU A 448 21.08 -6.18 9.53
N ALA A 449 19.82 -5.75 9.59
CA ALA A 449 19.19 -5.36 10.85
C ALA A 449 19.16 -6.51 11.88
N TYR A 450 18.79 -7.72 11.44
CA TYR A 450 18.73 -8.90 12.30
C TYR A 450 20.12 -9.33 12.80
N PHE A 451 21.16 -9.28 11.95
CA PHE A 451 22.52 -9.59 12.38
C PHE A 451 23.12 -8.53 13.28
N HIS A 452 22.86 -7.25 13.00
CA HIS A 452 23.24 -6.17 13.89
C HIS A 452 22.67 -6.39 15.30
N GLU A 453 21.43 -6.87 15.38
CA GLU A 453 20.73 -7.18 16.61
C GLU A 453 21.28 -8.41 17.36
N LEU A 454 21.63 -9.48 16.65
CA LEU A 454 22.33 -10.61 17.26
C LEU A 454 23.70 -10.17 17.83
N ASN A 455 24.44 -9.34 17.10
CA ASN A 455 25.70 -8.79 17.58
C ASN A 455 25.49 -7.86 18.78
N TRP A 456 24.47 -7.00 18.75
CA TRP A 456 24.12 -6.14 19.87
C TRP A 456 23.76 -6.93 21.13
N ARG A 457 23.12 -8.11 20.98
CA ARG A 457 22.83 -9.00 22.11
C ARG A 457 24.10 -9.57 22.74
N ILE A 458 25.10 -9.91 21.92
CA ILE A 458 26.41 -10.35 22.42
C ILE A 458 27.03 -9.22 23.25
N THR A 459 27.15 -8.01 22.68
CA THR A 459 27.79 -6.88 23.37
C THR A 459 27.00 -6.44 24.61
N SER A 460 25.67 -6.40 24.54
CA SER A 460 24.80 -6.05 25.67
C SER A 460 24.84 -7.10 26.78
N SER A 461 25.00 -8.38 26.43
CA SER A 461 25.20 -9.43 27.43
C SER A 461 26.54 -9.30 28.13
N GLU A 462 27.62 -8.97 27.41
CA GLU A 462 28.94 -8.71 28.00
C GLU A 462 28.92 -7.51 28.95
N GLU A 463 28.15 -6.46 28.62
CA GLU A 463 27.96 -5.30 29.48
C GLU A 463 27.14 -5.64 30.74
N ARG A 464 26.02 -6.36 30.59
CA ARG A 464 25.20 -6.83 31.72
C ARG A 464 25.98 -7.76 32.64
N GLU A 465 26.83 -8.61 32.10
CA GLU A 465 27.73 -9.44 32.90
C GLU A 465 28.68 -8.59 33.76
N LYS A 466 29.26 -7.51 33.21
CA LYS A 466 30.11 -6.58 33.98
C LYS A 466 29.32 -5.90 35.10
N GLU A 467 28.10 -5.46 34.81
CA GLU A 467 27.20 -4.85 35.81
C GLU A 467 26.85 -5.85 36.93
N TYR A 468 26.49 -7.08 36.57
CA TYR A 468 26.19 -8.14 37.53
C TYR A 468 27.40 -8.52 38.38
N ASN A 469 28.60 -8.58 37.80
CA ASN A 469 29.83 -8.81 38.55
C ASN A 469 30.12 -7.67 39.54
N TYR A 470 29.86 -6.42 39.16
CA TYR A 470 29.97 -5.28 40.08
C TYR A 470 28.97 -5.37 41.23
N GLU A 471 27.70 -5.72 40.94
CA GLU A 471 26.68 -5.87 41.98
C GLU A 471 26.99 -7.04 42.93
N ILE A 472 27.52 -8.16 42.42
CA ILE A 472 28.03 -9.26 43.25
C ILE A 472 29.13 -8.75 44.19
N GLN A 473 30.13 -8.02 43.67
CA GLN A 473 31.20 -7.45 44.50
C GLN A 473 30.65 -6.49 45.57
N ARG A 474 29.65 -5.68 45.22
CA ARG A 474 28.98 -4.78 46.16
C ARG A 474 28.26 -5.54 47.27
N LEU A 475 27.49 -6.59 46.94
CA LEU A 475 26.81 -7.44 47.90
C LEU A 475 27.80 -8.18 48.81
N GLN A 476 28.92 -8.65 48.27
CA GLN A 476 30.01 -9.26 49.04
C GLN A 476 30.58 -8.28 50.07
N ARG A 477 30.86 -7.03 49.67
CA ARG A 477 31.31 -5.99 50.62
C ARG A 477 30.27 -5.72 51.70
N GLN A 478 28.98 -5.72 51.39
CA GLN A 478 27.92 -5.54 52.39
C GLN A 478 27.87 -6.71 53.39
N ILE A 479 28.12 -7.94 52.94
CA ILE A 479 28.25 -9.11 53.82
C ILE A 479 29.48 -8.92 54.74
N GLU A 480 30.63 -8.56 54.17
CA GLU A 480 31.87 -8.32 54.93
C GLU A 480 31.69 -7.19 55.98
N ASP A 481 31.06 -6.08 55.61
CA ASP A 481 30.77 -4.96 56.50
C ASP A 481 29.80 -5.35 57.63
N LEU A 482 28.77 -6.16 57.33
CA LEU A 482 27.88 -6.70 58.35
C LEU A 482 28.64 -7.61 59.31
N ILE A 483 29.53 -8.46 58.80
CA ILE A 483 30.36 -9.35 59.62
C ILE A 483 31.32 -8.56 60.51
N ALA A 484 31.93 -7.50 59.99
CA ALA A 484 32.90 -6.69 60.72
C ALA A 484 32.26 -5.77 61.78
N ASN A 485 31.09 -5.20 61.49
CA ASN A 485 30.52 -4.09 62.29
C ASN A 485 29.23 -4.43 63.06
N SER A 486 28.62 -5.60 62.83
CA SER A 486 27.39 -6.03 63.52
C SER A 486 27.60 -7.34 64.28
N SER A 487 26.83 -7.57 65.34
CA SER A 487 26.83 -8.82 66.11
C SER A 487 25.46 -9.49 66.04
N PRO A 488 25.39 -10.84 65.99
CA PRO A 488 24.13 -11.59 66.09
C PRO A 488 23.29 -11.24 67.33
N GLU A 489 23.93 -10.74 68.39
CA GLU A 489 23.25 -10.33 69.64
C GLU A 489 22.58 -8.95 69.53
N LYS A 490 23.03 -8.10 68.59
CA LYS A 490 22.55 -6.71 68.42
C LYS A 490 21.54 -6.55 67.28
N ASP A 491 21.56 -7.43 66.29
CA ASP A 491 20.61 -7.43 65.17
C ASP A 491 19.88 -8.77 65.05
N PRO A 492 18.58 -8.85 65.42
CA PRO A 492 17.78 -10.07 65.30
C PRO A 492 17.70 -10.64 63.88
N TYR A 493 18.01 -9.85 62.86
CA TYR A 493 17.94 -10.22 61.45
C TYR A 493 19.30 -10.50 60.81
N TYR A 494 20.39 -10.49 61.59
CA TYR A 494 21.77 -10.63 61.10
C TYR A 494 21.93 -11.79 60.10
N TYR A 495 21.59 -13.01 60.51
CA TYR A 495 21.71 -14.21 59.66
C TYR A 495 20.74 -14.18 58.47
N ASN A 496 19.57 -13.57 58.63
CA ASN A 496 18.59 -13.45 57.54
C ASN A 496 19.08 -12.48 56.46
N ARG A 497 19.76 -11.39 56.85
CA ARG A 497 20.37 -10.43 55.90
C ARG A 497 21.50 -11.05 55.11
N ILE A 498 22.45 -11.71 55.79
CA ILE A 498 23.55 -12.43 55.11
C ILE A 498 22.98 -13.45 54.13
N ARG A 499 22.05 -14.30 54.58
CA ARG A 499 21.40 -15.30 53.71
C ARG A 499 20.67 -14.65 52.53
N SER A 500 20.04 -13.48 52.72
CA SER A 500 19.36 -12.76 51.64
C SER A 500 20.33 -12.20 50.60
N PHE A 501 21.52 -11.75 51.02
CA PHE A 501 22.57 -11.29 50.12
C PHE A 501 23.21 -12.46 49.39
N GLU A 502 23.52 -13.57 50.07
CA GLU A 502 24.01 -14.81 49.45
C GLU A 502 23.02 -15.34 48.41
N ALA A 503 21.72 -15.42 48.74
CA ALA A 503 20.68 -15.83 47.80
C ALA A 503 20.50 -14.86 46.62
N SER A 504 20.88 -13.59 46.78
CA SER A 504 20.89 -12.62 45.68
C SER A 504 22.12 -12.79 44.79
N ILE A 505 23.30 -13.03 45.38
CA ILE A 505 24.53 -13.37 44.64
C ILE A 505 24.31 -14.64 43.81
N GLU A 506 23.78 -15.72 44.42
CA GLU A 506 23.51 -16.99 43.72
C GLU A 506 22.55 -16.79 42.54
N ARG A 507 21.51 -15.97 42.72
CA ARG A 507 20.56 -15.63 41.66
C ARG A 507 21.22 -14.86 40.52
N ILE A 508 22.05 -13.87 40.84
CA ILE A 508 22.79 -13.08 39.85
C ILE A 508 23.79 -13.96 39.10
N GLN A 509 24.53 -14.83 39.79
CA GLN A 509 25.42 -15.82 39.16
C GLN A 509 24.67 -16.76 38.22
N GLY A 510 23.49 -17.22 38.64
CA GLY A 510 22.60 -18.00 37.80
C GLY A 510 22.11 -17.24 36.55
N GLN A 511 21.93 -15.92 36.63
CA GLN A 511 21.61 -15.07 35.48
C GLN A 511 22.81 -14.91 34.55
N ILE A 512 24.01 -14.62 35.08
CA ILE A 512 25.25 -14.55 34.29
C ILE A 512 25.46 -15.84 33.50
N GLN A 513 25.30 -17.00 34.15
CA GLN A 513 25.51 -18.28 33.50
C GLN A 513 24.53 -18.51 32.33
N ARG A 514 23.24 -18.18 32.52
CA ARG A 514 22.24 -18.26 31.44
C ARG A 514 22.55 -17.31 30.28
N GLU A 515 22.94 -16.08 30.58
CA GLU A 515 23.31 -15.09 29.56
C GLU A 515 24.54 -15.56 28.76
N ARG A 516 25.56 -16.12 29.42
CA ARG A 516 26.73 -16.72 28.76
C ARG A 516 26.34 -17.90 27.85
N GLU A 517 25.48 -18.80 28.31
CA GLU A 517 24.96 -19.90 27.50
C GLU A 517 24.21 -19.38 26.27
N MET A 518 23.35 -18.38 26.45
CA MET A 518 22.64 -17.73 25.34
C MET A 518 23.59 -17.09 24.34
N VAL A 519 24.62 -16.37 24.79
CA VAL A 519 25.65 -15.76 23.92
C VAL A 519 26.40 -16.84 23.12
N GLN A 520 26.77 -17.96 23.75
CA GLN A 520 27.42 -19.06 23.04
C GLN A 520 26.52 -19.64 21.93
N HIS A 521 25.22 -19.75 22.18
CA HIS A 521 24.25 -20.14 21.15
C HIS A 521 24.11 -19.10 20.04
N VAL A 522 24.12 -17.79 20.35
CA VAL A 522 24.12 -16.72 19.33
C VAL A 522 25.37 -16.78 18.45
N ILE A 523 26.55 -16.91 19.07
CA ILE A 523 27.82 -17.03 18.33
C ILE A 523 27.80 -18.26 17.43
N SER A 524 27.37 -19.41 17.97
CA SER A 524 27.23 -20.66 17.20
C SER A 524 26.22 -20.55 16.06
N ALA A 525 25.15 -19.78 16.24
CA ALA A 525 24.16 -19.50 15.21
C ALA A 525 24.72 -18.61 14.09
N LEU A 526 25.50 -17.57 14.43
CA LEU A 526 26.16 -16.70 13.45
C LEU A 526 27.20 -17.49 12.64
N GLU A 527 28.09 -18.24 13.32
CA GLU A 527 29.08 -19.08 12.65
C GLU A 527 28.44 -20.21 11.81
N GLY A 528 27.39 -20.85 12.34
CA GLY A 528 26.64 -21.88 11.63
C GLY A 528 25.99 -21.34 10.37
N TYR A 529 25.39 -20.15 10.45
CA TYR A 529 24.81 -19.49 9.28
C TYR A 529 25.86 -19.23 8.19
N GLU A 530 27.07 -18.78 8.54
CA GLU A 530 28.16 -18.59 7.58
C GLU A 530 28.63 -19.90 6.94
N ARG A 531 28.65 -21.00 7.71
CA ARG A 531 29.03 -22.34 7.25
C ARG A 531 27.91 -23.06 6.47
N GLY A 532 26.69 -22.53 6.48
CA GLY A 532 25.51 -23.18 5.91
C GLY A 532 24.92 -24.28 6.79
N ASP A 533 25.31 -24.33 8.07
CA ASP A 533 24.70 -25.17 9.10
C ASP A 533 23.51 -24.44 9.72
N TRP A 534 22.32 -24.75 9.22
CA TRP A 534 21.08 -24.10 9.68
C TRP A 534 20.59 -24.64 11.02
N ASP A 535 21.08 -25.80 11.44
CA ASP A 535 20.60 -26.47 12.66
C ASP A 535 20.94 -25.65 13.90
N THR A 536 22.20 -25.21 14.03
CA THR A 536 22.64 -24.36 15.16
C THR A 536 21.87 -23.04 15.22
N PHE A 537 21.55 -22.48 14.05
CA PHE A 537 20.75 -21.25 13.97
C PHE A 537 19.32 -21.46 14.49
N TYR A 538 18.67 -22.56 14.12
CA TYR A 538 17.32 -22.87 14.62
C TYR A 538 17.32 -23.30 16.08
N GLN A 539 18.38 -23.96 16.56
CA GLN A 539 18.55 -24.28 17.98
C GLN A 539 18.56 -23.01 18.83
N TYR A 540 19.32 -21.98 18.42
CA TYR A 540 19.31 -20.69 19.08
C TYR A 540 17.89 -20.08 19.10
N GLN A 541 17.20 -20.05 17.95
CA GLN A 541 15.86 -19.47 17.88
C GLN A 541 14.85 -20.21 18.76
N LEU A 542 14.92 -21.55 18.80
CA LEU A 542 14.09 -22.37 19.67
C LEU A 542 14.35 -22.05 21.14
N LEU A 543 15.62 -22.03 21.56
CA LEU A 543 16.03 -21.69 22.92
C LEU A 543 15.52 -20.31 23.33
N TYR A 544 15.69 -19.31 22.46
CA TYR A 544 15.19 -17.95 22.71
C TYR A 544 13.67 -17.89 22.86
N ILE A 545 12.91 -18.63 22.06
CA ILE A 545 11.44 -18.67 22.17
C ILE A 545 11.03 -19.37 23.47
N GLU A 546 11.67 -20.48 23.83
CA GLU A 546 11.38 -21.27 25.03
C GLU A 546 11.71 -20.52 26.33
N GLU A 547 12.85 -19.82 26.37
CA GLU A 547 13.24 -18.99 27.51
C GLU A 547 12.23 -17.86 27.73
N ASN A 548 11.84 -17.16 26.66
CA ASN A 548 10.81 -16.13 26.76
C ASN A 548 9.47 -16.72 27.21
N ALA A 549 9.06 -17.86 26.66
CA ALA A 549 7.79 -18.51 27.02
C ALA A 549 7.72 -18.90 28.51
N THR A 550 8.83 -19.37 29.09
CA THR A 550 8.90 -19.78 30.51
C THR A 550 8.92 -18.58 31.47
N ASN A 551 9.67 -17.53 31.14
CA ASN A 551 9.76 -16.31 31.95
C ASN A 551 8.42 -15.57 32.08
N TYR A 552 7.50 -15.68 31.09
CA TYR A 552 6.18 -15.05 31.15
C TYR A 552 5.18 -15.76 32.09
N ASN A 553 5.35 -17.07 32.36
CA ASN A 553 4.45 -17.80 33.27
C ASN A 553 4.72 -17.51 34.75
N TYR A 554 5.93 -17.08 35.12
CA TYR A 554 6.33 -16.97 36.53
C TYR A 554 5.96 -15.63 37.21
N PHE A 555 5.74 -14.56 36.44
CA PHE A 555 5.60 -13.20 37.01
C PHE A 555 4.19 -12.59 36.92
N GLY A 556 3.17 -13.32 36.47
CA GLY A 556 1.79 -12.81 36.37
C GLY A 556 1.61 -11.59 35.45
N LYS A 557 2.66 -11.16 34.74
CA LYS A 557 2.60 -10.14 33.70
C LYS A 557 2.02 -10.80 32.46
N PHE A 558 0.70 -10.63 32.32
CA PHE A 558 -0.15 -10.99 31.17
C PHE A 558 0.64 -11.32 29.88
N ASN A 559 0.53 -12.57 29.41
CA ASN A 559 1.02 -13.06 28.11
C ASN A 559 0.65 -12.07 26.98
N SER A 560 1.58 -11.19 26.63
CA SER A 560 1.38 -10.24 25.54
C SER A 560 1.42 -10.95 24.18
N LEU A 561 2.16 -12.06 24.09
CA LEU A 561 2.06 -13.05 23.02
C LEU A 561 1.13 -14.18 23.46
N GLY A 562 0.08 -14.44 22.69
CA GLY A 562 -0.78 -15.61 22.94
C GLY A 562 0.02 -16.91 22.77
N ASN A 563 -0.33 -17.95 23.55
CA ASN A 563 0.30 -19.29 23.48
C ASN A 563 0.33 -19.84 22.04
N PHE A 564 -0.68 -19.51 21.23
CA PHE A 564 -0.72 -19.86 19.81
C PHE A 564 0.51 -19.35 19.05
N THR A 565 0.92 -18.09 19.25
CA THR A 565 2.09 -17.49 18.58
C THR A 565 3.37 -18.21 18.96
N ILE A 566 3.57 -18.45 20.26
CA ILE A 566 4.77 -19.12 20.78
C ILE A 566 4.86 -20.54 20.21
N LEU A 567 3.80 -21.34 20.39
CA LEU A 567 3.78 -22.72 19.91
C LEU A 567 3.92 -22.80 18.40
N SER A 568 3.18 -21.99 17.63
CA SER A 568 3.31 -21.95 16.16
C SER A 568 4.73 -21.62 15.72
N SER A 569 5.46 -20.78 16.46
CA SER A 569 6.85 -20.44 16.15
C SER A 569 7.79 -21.61 16.45
N ILE A 570 7.61 -22.30 17.57
CA ILE A 570 8.38 -23.52 17.92
C ILE A 570 8.18 -24.60 16.84
N TYR A 571 6.92 -24.87 16.46
CA TYR A 571 6.65 -25.87 15.41
C TYR A 571 7.17 -25.43 14.03
N GLU A 572 7.17 -24.13 13.70
CA GLU A 572 7.79 -23.63 12.47
C GLU A 572 9.30 -23.93 12.49
N LYS A 573 10.02 -23.65 13.59
CA LYS A 573 11.46 -23.88 13.67
C LYS A 573 11.82 -25.35 13.62
N ASN A 574 11.07 -26.20 14.32
CA ASN A 574 11.24 -27.66 14.21
C ASN A 574 11.01 -28.12 12.77
N TRP A 575 9.97 -27.64 12.09
CA TRP A 575 9.72 -27.97 10.67
C TRP A 575 10.88 -27.57 9.76
N LEU A 576 11.42 -26.36 9.96
CA LEU A 576 12.54 -25.83 9.18
C LEU A 576 13.82 -26.64 9.43
N ARG A 577 14.10 -26.97 10.70
CA ARG A 577 15.25 -27.77 11.14
C ARG A 577 15.20 -29.19 10.57
N ASP A 578 14.08 -29.89 10.76
CA ASP A 578 13.90 -31.29 10.33
C ASP A 578 14.03 -31.48 8.81
N ARG A 579 13.84 -30.39 8.04
CA ARG A 579 13.95 -30.38 6.57
C ARG A 579 15.17 -29.64 6.06
N ASN A 580 16.07 -29.22 6.94
CA ASN A 580 17.28 -28.46 6.61
C ASN A 580 17.00 -27.26 5.68
N ILE A 581 15.93 -26.51 5.97
CA ILE A 581 15.50 -25.37 5.17
C ILE A 581 16.33 -24.14 5.56
N ARG A 582 16.82 -23.39 4.58
CA ARG A 582 17.60 -22.18 4.84
C ARG A 582 16.77 -21.13 5.62
N PRO A 583 17.33 -20.50 6.66
CA PRO A 583 16.67 -19.43 7.40
C PRO A 583 16.28 -18.27 6.48
N VAL A 584 15.07 -17.75 6.71
CA VAL A 584 14.58 -16.54 6.07
C VAL A 584 14.50 -15.44 7.12
N PHE A 585 15.05 -14.27 6.79
CA PHE A 585 15.27 -13.21 7.75
C PHE A 585 13.98 -12.46 8.09
N SER A 586 13.67 -12.46 9.39
CA SER A 586 13.15 -11.35 10.22
C SER A 586 12.52 -11.92 11.51
N GLY A 587 13.11 -11.64 12.68
CA GLY A 587 12.63 -12.05 14.01
C GLY A 587 12.53 -13.57 14.25
N GLU A 588 12.18 -13.98 15.46
CA GLU A 588 12.08 -15.39 15.85
C GLU A 588 10.65 -15.93 15.73
N TYR A 589 9.65 -15.05 15.87
CA TYR A 589 8.24 -15.44 15.92
C TYR A 589 7.57 -15.50 14.54
N VAL A 590 6.42 -16.18 14.48
CA VAL A 590 5.54 -16.20 13.30
C VAL A 590 4.32 -15.30 13.53
N PRO A 591 4.18 -14.20 12.77
CA PRO A 591 2.97 -13.38 12.83
C PRO A 591 1.72 -14.18 12.45
N ASN A 592 0.66 -14.07 13.26
CA ASN A 592 -0.58 -14.81 13.06
C ASN A 592 -1.83 -14.02 13.46
N ILE A 593 -3.00 -14.59 13.15
CA ILE A 593 -4.32 -13.92 13.30
C ILE A 593 -4.79 -13.83 14.76
N HIS A 594 -4.16 -14.58 15.66
CA HIS A 594 -4.50 -14.67 17.08
C HIS A 594 -3.60 -13.77 17.95
N ILE A 595 -2.70 -13.00 17.35
CA ILE A 595 -2.02 -11.90 18.04
C ILE A 595 -3.11 -10.97 18.58
N PRO A 596 -3.13 -10.67 19.89
CA PRO A 596 -4.16 -9.84 20.49
C PRO A 596 -4.27 -8.51 19.75
N LYS A 597 -5.43 -8.20 19.18
CA LYS A 597 -5.67 -6.92 18.46
C LYS A 597 -5.79 -5.73 19.40
N THR A 598 -5.85 -5.97 20.71
CA THR A 598 -5.78 -4.91 21.70
C THR A 598 -4.37 -4.31 21.65
N PRO A 599 -4.23 -2.98 21.45
CA PRO A 599 -2.95 -2.30 21.40
C PRO A 599 -2.35 -2.20 22.80
N ARG A 600 -2.08 -3.34 23.42
CA ARG A 600 -1.20 -3.39 24.57
C ARG A 600 0.20 -3.42 24.00
N LEU A 601 0.95 -2.39 24.34
CA LEU A 601 2.39 -2.38 24.26
C LEU A 601 2.91 -3.72 24.78
N THR A 602 3.52 -4.48 23.91
CA THR A 602 4.17 -5.71 24.32
C THR A 602 5.58 -5.34 24.75
N ASN A 603 6.03 -5.76 25.94
CA ASN A 603 7.44 -5.65 26.37
C ASN A 603 8.29 -6.69 25.60
N LEU A 604 8.16 -6.72 24.28
CA LEU A 604 8.80 -7.64 23.36
C LEU A 604 9.74 -6.91 22.41
N GLY A 605 9.79 -5.58 22.48
CA GLY A 605 10.77 -4.83 21.75
C GLY A 605 12.17 -5.14 22.24
N TRP A 606 13.08 -5.09 21.31
CA TRP A 606 14.52 -5.15 21.55
C TRP A 606 14.89 -4.15 22.65
N GLY A 607 15.58 -4.62 23.69
CA GLY A 607 15.96 -3.80 24.85
C GLY A 607 14.85 -3.53 25.89
N GLY A 608 13.74 -4.28 25.89
CA GLY A 608 12.65 -4.05 26.84
C GLY A 608 11.72 -2.89 26.45
N LEU A 609 11.88 -2.37 25.23
CA LEU A 609 11.02 -1.32 24.68
C LEU A 609 9.61 -1.87 24.42
N THR A 610 8.64 -1.01 24.67
CA THR A 610 7.25 -1.28 24.33
C THR A 610 7.04 -1.17 22.84
N VAL A 611 6.89 -2.30 22.16
CA VAL A 611 6.72 -2.35 20.72
C VAL A 611 5.25 -2.44 20.37
N THR A 612 4.85 -1.70 19.33
CA THR A 612 3.49 -1.76 18.79
C THR A 612 3.30 -3.08 18.05
N ILE A 613 2.07 -3.60 17.98
CA ILE A 613 1.78 -4.83 17.23
C ILE A 613 2.23 -4.72 15.77
N GLU A 614 2.11 -3.54 15.16
CA GLU A 614 2.53 -3.28 13.78
C GLU A 614 4.05 -3.42 13.62
N GLN A 615 4.83 -2.86 14.54
CA GLN A 615 6.27 -3.04 14.59
C GLN A 615 6.64 -4.51 14.87
N PHE A 616 6.00 -5.18 15.82
CA PHE A 616 6.22 -6.61 16.08
C PHE A 616 5.97 -7.45 14.82
N VAL A 617 4.85 -7.21 14.13
CA VAL A 617 4.53 -7.89 12.86
C VAL A 617 5.59 -7.55 11.81
N ALA A 618 6.00 -6.28 11.68
CA ALA A 618 7.01 -5.86 10.70
C ALA A 618 8.39 -6.47 10.97
N GLU A 619 8.80 -6.59 12.23
CA GLU A 619 10.06 -7.20 12.67
C GLU A 619 10.07 -8.73 12.50
N ASN A 620 8.90 -9.37 12.56
CA ASN A 620 8.77 -10.83 12.42
C ASN A 620 8.27 -11.30 11.04
N THR A 621 7.98 -10.38 10.10
CA THR A 621 7.49 -10.72 8.75
C THR A 621 8.62 -11.15 7.83
N LYS A 622 8.74 -12.47 7.65
CA LYS A 622 9.83 -13.12 6.88
C LYS A 622 9.95 -12.59 5.45
N MET A 623 11.15 -12.14 5.07
CA MET A 623 11.48 -11.64 3.73
C MET A 623 12.63 -12.43 3.09
N ASP A 624 12.44 -12.87 1.84
CA ASP A 624 13.46 -13.47 0.97
C ASP A 624 13.18 -12.99 -0.47
N ASN A 625 14.24 -12.89 -1.28
CA ASN A 625 14.18 -12.51 -2.69
C ASN A 625 14.23 -13.72 -3.65
N SER A 626 14.18 -14.96 -3.14
CA SER A 626 14.03 -16.16 -3.99
C SER A 626 12.74 -16.17 -4.81
N GLY A 627 12.73 -16.91 -5.93
CA GLY A 627 11.58 -16.93 -6.87
C GLY A 627 10.24 -17.29 -6.23
N LEU A 628 10.21 -18.35 -5.41
CA LEU A 628 8.99 -18.78 -4.69
C LEU A 628 8.55 -17.75 -3.64
N PHE A 629 9.49 -17.15 -2.89
CA PHE A 629 9.16 -16.11 -1.93
C PHE A 629 8.67 -14.82 -2.61
N TYR A 630 9.23 -14.48 -3.77
CA TYR A 630 8.76 -13.33 -4.52
C TYR A 630 7.31 -13.53 -4.98
N LEU A 631 6.91 -14.75 -5.38
CA LEU A 631 5.50 -15.09 -5.59
C LEU A 631 4.65 -14.98 -4.32
N ARG A 632 5.15 -15.43 -3.16
CA ARG A 632 4.45 -15.25 -1.88
C ARG A 632 4.21 -13.78 -1.59
N ILE A 633 5.21 -12.92 -1.80
CA ILE A 633 5.10 -11.47 -1.60
C ILE A 633 4.11 -10.86 -2.60
N PHE A 634 4.14 -11.32 -3.85
CA PHE A 634 3.17 -10.93 -4.88
C PHE A 634 1.71 -11.21 -4.46
N TYR A 635 1.45 -12.31 -3.76
CA TYR A 635 0.12 -12.62 -3.23
C TYR A 635 -0.20 -11.89 -1.91
N THR A 636 0.70 -11.93 -0.93
CA THR A 636 0.47 -11.38 0.42
C THR A 636 0.33 -9.85 0.42
N HIS A 637 1.02 -9.16 -0.48
CA HIS A 637 0.95 -7.70 -0.63
C HIS A 637 0.00 -7.26 -1.75
N TYR A 638 -0.87 -8.17 -2.23
CA TYR A 638 -1.89 -7.90 -3.25
C TYR A 638 -1.36 -7.31 -4.57
N LEU A 639 -0.09 -7.54 -4.90
CA LEU A 639 0.54 -7.01 -6.12
C LEU A 639 -0.10 -7.59 -7.40
N TYR A 640 -0.80 -8.73 -7.29
CA TYR A 640 -1.60 -9.31 -8.38
C TYR A 640 -2.74 -8.43 -8.88
N LEU A 641 -3.16 -7.41 -8.11
CA LEU A 641 -4.14 -6.43 -8.57
C LEU A 641 -3.60 -5.57 -9.73
N ILE A 642 -2.28 -5.32 -9.78
CA ILE A 642 -1.66 -4.52 -10.84
C ILE A 642 -1.84 -5.19 -12.22
N PRO A 643 -1.39 -6.44 -12.46
CA PRO A 643 -1.61 -7.10 -13.75
C PRO A 643 -3.10 -7.32 -14.02
N LEU A 644 -3.93 -7.57 -13.00
CA LEU A 644 -5.39 -7.65 -13.18
C LEU A 644 -5.96 -6.36 -13.79
N LEU A 645 -5.60 -5.18 -13.24
CA LEU A 645 -6.07 -3.89 -13.77
C LEU A 645 -5.58 -3.62 -15.19
N ILE A 646 -4.32 -3.96 -15.49
CA ILE A 646 -3.77 -3.83 -16.84
C ILE A 646 -4.53 -4.73 -17.83
N LEU A 647 -4.84 -5.97 -17.43
CA LEU A 647 -5.60 -6.92 -18.24
C LEU A 647 -7.05 -6.48 -18.42
N LEU A 648 -7.69 -5.94 -17.38
CA LEU A 648 -9.04 -5.37 -17.45
C LEU A 648 -9.10 -4.17 -18.37
N TYR A 649 -8.08 -3.31 -18.38
CA TYR A 649 -8.01 -2.19 -19.33
C TYR A 649 -7.88 -2.68 -20.78
N PHE A 650 -7.05 -3.70 -20.99
CA PHE A 650 -6.72 -4.17 -22.33
C PHE A 650 -7.82 -5.03 -22.96
N VAL A 651 -8.32 -5.99 -22.20
CA VAL A 651 -9.19 -7.07 -22.69
C VAL A 651 -10.63 -6.89 -22.19
N GLY A 652 -10.80 -6.34 -20.98
CA GLY A 652 -12.09 -6.12 -20.33
C GLY A 652 -13.15 -5.33 -21.12
N PRO A 653 -12.80 -4.38 -22.02
CA PRO A 653 -13.82 -3.62 -22.76
C PRO A 653 -14.74 -4.45 -23.66
N GLY A 654 -14.39 -5.71 -23.98
CA GLY A 654 -15.27 -6.65 -24.66
C GLY A 654 -15.94 -6.08 -25.92
N MET A 655 -17.29 -6.07 -25.93
CA MET A 655 -18.09 -5.56 -27.05
C MET A 655 -18.01 -4.03 -27.21
N ALA A 656 -17.74 -3.29 -26.14
CA ALA A 656 -17.63 -1.84 -26.20
C ALA A 656 -16.46 -1.40 -27.10
N LYS A 657 -15.39 -2.20 -27.19
CA LYS A 657 -14.25 -1.93 -28.09
C LYS A 657 -14.66 -1.86 -29.56
N GLU A 658 -15.66 -2.63 -30.00
CA GLU A 658 -16.16 -2.61 -31.39
C GLU A 658 -17.20 -1.51 -31.62
N ARG A 659 -17.96 -1.15 -30.57
CA ARG A 659 -19.01 -0.12 -30.60
C ARG A 659 -18.48 1.30 -30.36
N ASP A 660 -17.22 1.43 -29.95
CA ASP A 660 -16.57 2.71 -29.72
C ASP A 660 -16.45 3.50 -31.04
N LYS A 661 -15.76 4.65 -31.02
CA LYS A 661 -15.76 5.67 -32.09
C LYS A 661 -15.50 5.19 -33.54
N LYS A 662 -14.86 4.03 -33.78
CA LYS A 662 -14.64 3.47 -35.14
C LYS A 662 -15.85 2.67 -35.67
N ASN A 663 -16.81 2.33 -34.80
CA ASN A 663 -18.02 1.56 -35.08
C ASN A 663 -17.82 0.37 -36.04
N ASN A 664 -16.75 -0.39 -35.83
CA ASN A 664 -16.48 -1.63 -36.57
C ASN A 664 -17.60 -2.65 -36.38
N PHE A 665 -18.37 -2.51 -35.29
CA PHE A 665 -19.55 -3.31 -35.01
C PHE A 665 -20.55 -3.31 -36.17
N ASN A 666 -20.85 -2.16 -36.78
CA ASN A 666 -21.76 -2.10 -37.92
C ASN A 666 -21.25 -2.93 -39.12
N LEU A 667 -19.94 -2.95 -39.36
CA LEU A 667 -19.33 -3.76 -40.42
C LEU A 667 -19.37 -5.26 -40.09
N LEU A 668 -19.22 -5.63 -38.82
CA LEU A 668 -19.32 -7.04 -38.41
C LEU A 668 -20.76 -7.55 -38.51
N VAL A 669 -21.75 -6.69 -38.28
CA VAL A 669 -23.18 -7.03 -38.38
C VAL A 669 -23.64 -7.21 -39.84
N THR A 670 -22.94 -6.65 -40.84
CA THR A 670 -23.27 -6.95 -42.25
C THR A 670 -22.80 -8.33 -42.69
N GLN A 671 -21.94 -9.00 -41.91
CA GLN A 671 -21.53 -10.37 -42.14
C GLN A 671 -22.56 -11.33 -41.54
N PRO A 672 -22.65 -12.59 -42.00
CA PRO A 672 -23.57 -13.60 -41.46
C PRO A 672 -23.11 -14.13 -40.08
N ILE A 673 -22.81 -13.20 -39.15
CA ILE A 673 -22.32 -13.46 -37.80
C ILE A 673 -23.35 -12.90 -36.83
N LYS A 674 -23.86 -13.76 -35.95
CA LYS A 674 -24.84 -13.36 -34.94
C LYS A 674 -24.15 -12.61 -33.79
N GLU A 675 -24.77 -11.57 -33.25
CA GLU A 675 -24.18 -10.76 -32.16
C GLU A 675 -23.83 -11.63 -30.92
N GLU A 676 -24.63 -12.64 -30.64
CA GLU A 676 -24.42 -13.55 -29.50
C GLU A 676 -23.15 -14.39 -29.68
N THR A 677 -22.89 -14.84 -30.92
CA THR A 677 -21.67 -15.59 -31.23
C THR A 677 -20.42 -14.73 -31.10
N LEU A 678 -20.51 -13.44 -31.46
CA LEU A 678 -19.44 -12.46 -31.26
C LEU A 678 -19.18 -12.18 -29.77
N PHE A 679 -20.25 -12.08 -28.97
CA PHE A 679 -20.13 -11.91 -27.52
C PHE A 679 -19.39 -13.08 -26.85
N ILE A 680 -19.77 -14.32 -27.18
CA ILE A 680 -19.15 -15.53 -26.63
C ILE A 680 -17.70 -15.67 -27.14
N SER A 681 -17.45 -15.44 -28.43
CA SER A 681 -16.11 -15.58 -29.00
C SER A 681 -15.13 -14.58 -28.39
N LYS A 682 -15.58 -13.35 -28.13
CA LYS A 682 -14.77 -12.34 -27.44
C LYS A 682 -14.46 -12.79 -26.02
N PHE A 683 -15.46 -13.24 -25.27
CA PHE A 683 -15.22 -13.74 -23.91
C PHE A 683 -14.18 -14.86 -23.88
N ILE A 684 -14.32 -15.88 -24.74
CA ILE A 684 -13.38 -17.02 -24.76
C ILE A 684 -11.98 -16.56 -25.15
N ASN A 685 -11.84 -15.70 -26.16
CA ASN A 685 -10.53 -15.15 -26.54
C ASN A 685 -9.91 -14.33 -25.40
N SER A 686 -10.73 -13.52 -24.72
CA SER A 686 -10.32 -12.76 -23.54
C SER A 686 -9.82 -13.65 -22.41
N VAL A 687 -10.53 -14.74 -22.12
CA VAL A 687 -10.14 -15.72 -21.10
C VAL A 687 -8.80 -16.38 -21.44
N VAL A 688 -8.60 -16.83 -22.68
CA VAL A 688 -7.34 -17.45 -23.10
C VAL A 688 -6.16 -16.48 -22.94
N ILE A 689 -6.34 -15.21 -23.34
CA ILE A 689 -5.29 -14.20 -23.23
C ILE A 689 -4.97 -13.90 -21.76
N ILE A 690 -5.99 -13.77 -20.92
CA ILE A 690 -5.81 -13.48 -19.49
C ILE A 690 -5.11 -14.64 -18.78
N LEU A 691 -5.57 -15.88 -19.00
CA LEU A 691 -4.95 -17.06 -18.41
C LEU A 691 -3.50 -17.22 -18.87
N GLY A 692 -3.24 -17.06 -20.17
CA GLY A 692 -1.88 -17.09 -20.72
C GLY A 692 -0.99 -15.98 -20.16
N THR A 693 -1.52 -14.77 -20.00
CA THR A 693 -0.75 -13.65 -19.44
C THR A 693 -0.48 -13.83 -17.94
N ASN A 694 -1.44 -14.33 -17.17
CA ASN A 694 -1.23 -14.67 -15.76
C ASN A 694 -0.13 -15.73 -15.60
N LEU A 695 -0.17 -16.78 -16.43
CA LEU A 695 0.87 -17.81 -16.42
C LEU A 695 2.25 -17.22 -16.75
N ILE A 696 2.33 -16.34 -17.76
CA ILE A 696 3.58 -15.64 -18.09
C ILE A 696 4.07 -14.79 -16.92
N VAL A 697 3.19 -14.04 -16.24
CA VAL A 697 3.57 -13.24 -15.05
C VAL A 697 4.17 -14.14 -13.97
N VAL A 698 3.52 -15.26 -13.64
CA VAL A 698 4.01 -16.19 -12.62
C VAL A 698 5.36 -16.80 -13.01
N ILE A 699 5.50 -17.25 -14.26
CA ILE A 699 6.76 -17.79 -14.78
C ILE A 699 7.85 -16.71 -14.72
N LEU A 700 7.55 -15.48 -15.12
CA LEU A 700 8.51 -14.39 -15.16
C LEU A 700 8.97 -14.01 -13.74
N ILE A 701 8.08 -13.97 -12.75
CA ILE A 701 8.44 -13.77 -11.33
C ILE A 701 9.39 -14.88 -10.86
N LEU A 702 9.03 -16.16 -11.11
CA LEU A 702 9.86 -17.31 -10.74
C LEU A 702 11.23 -17.26 -11.40
N VAL A 703 11.26 -17.02 -12.70
CA VAL A 703 12.48 -16.97 -13.52
C VAL A 703 13.39 -15.83 -13.04
N THR A 704 12.86 -14.62 -12.87
CA THR A 704 13.63 -13.47 -12.38
C THR A 704 14.23 -13.73 -11.00
N GLY A 705 13.44 -14.22 -10.04
CA GLY A 705 13.96 -14.54 -8.71
C GLY A 705 14.94 -15.73 -8.69
N THR A 706 14.75 -16.71 -9.57
CA THR A 706 15.64 -17.87 -9.71
C THR A 706 17.00 -17.48 -10.31
N PHE A 707 17.01 -16.65 -11.36
CA PHE A 707 18.25 -16.22 -12.01
C PHE A 707 19.05 -15.21 -11.18
N LEU A 708 18.38 -14.34 -10.43
CA LEU A 708 19.05 -13.29 -9.64
C LEU A 708 19.43 -13.73 -8.23
N ASN A 709 18.76 -14.75 -7.67
CA ASN A 709 19.16 -15.37 -6.40
C ASN A 709 19.06 -16.90 -6.45
N ARG A 710 17.86 -17.45 -6.24
CA ARG A 710 17.59 -18.90 -6.22
C ARG A 710 16.11 -19.20 -6.40
N PHE A 711 15.77 -20.44 -6.74
CA PHE A 711 14.37 -20.88 -6.90
C PHE A 711 13.56 -20.69 -5.61
N GLY A 712 14.17 -20.99 -4.47
CA GLY A 712 13.56 -20.94 -3.14
C GLY A 712 13.19 -22.33 -2.61
N ASP A 713 12.88 -22.41 -1.33
CA ASP A 713 12.64 -23.67 -0.64
C ASP A 713 11.16 -24.08 -0.76
N TRP A 714 10.87 -25.11 -1.58
CA TRP A 714 9.50 -25.56 -1.85
C TRP A 714 8.74 -25.94 -0.57
N GLN A 715 9.44 -26.58 0.37
CA GLN A 715 8.91 -27.08 1.63
C GLN A 715 8.85 -26.04 2.76
N TYR A 716 9.18 -24.77 2.48
CA TYR A 716 9.09 -23.70 3.47
C TYR A 716 7.67 -23.65 4.07
N PRO A 717 7.52 -23.67 5.41
CA PRO A 717 6.22 -23.75 6.07
C PRO A 717 5.47 -22.41 6.02
N ILE A 718 4.18 -22.48 5.69
CA ILE A 718 3.22 -21.37 5.76
C ILE A 718 2.07 -21.82 6.66
N ILE A 719 1.75 -21.03 7.68
CA ILE A 719 0.63 -21.35 8.58
C ILE A 719 -0.67 -21.48 7.78
N TYR A 720 -1.38 -22.58 7.99
CA TYR A 720 -2.74 -22.82 7.54
C TYR A 720 -3.67 -22.91 8.75
N TYR A 721 -4.72 -22.09 8.76
CA TYR A 721 -5.70 -22.03 9.83
C TYR A 721 -6.90 -22.92 9.52
N TYR A 722 -7.35 -23.66 10.54
CA TYR A 722 -8.59 -24.42 10.49
C TYR A 722 -9.70 -23.72 11.28
N PRO A 723 -10.94 -23.68 10.75
CA PRO A 723 -12.10 -23.28 11.53
C PRO A 723 -12.27 -24.14 12.78
N PHE A 724 -12.67 -23.52 13.88
CA PHE A 724 -12.90 -24.20 15.16
C PHE A 724 -13.86 -25.40 15.03
N ARG A 725 -14.89 -25.32 14.19
CA ARG A 725 -15.79 -26.45 13.87
C ARG A 725 -15.06 -27.66 13.29
N THR A 726 -14.01 -27.45 12.50
CA THR A 726 -13.19 -28.54 11.95
C THR A 726 -12.32 -29.17 13.03
N VAL A 727 -11.80 -28.36 13.95
CA VAL A 727 -10.97 -28.82 15.07
C VAL A 727 -11.74 -29.75 16.00
N LEU A 728 -13.05 -29.49 16.19
CA LEU A 728 -13.94 -30.35 16.98
C LEU A 728 -14.30 -31.67 16.28
N SER A 729 -13.92 -31.85 15.01
CA SER A 729 -14.26 -33.09 14.30
C SER A 729 -13.35 -34.25 14.74
N PRO A 730 -13.89 -35.49 14.91
CA PRO A 730 -13.11 -36.64 15.38
C PRO A 730 -11.91 -37.04 14.51
N GLY A 731 -11.83 -36.53 13.28
CA GLY A 731 -10.76 -36.84 12.32
C GLY A 731 -9.71 -35.73 12.14
N TYR A 732 -9.69 -34.72 13.02
CA TYR A 732 -8.73 -33.62 12.92
C TYR A 732 -7.31 -34.09 13.28
N GLN A 733 -6.35 -33.89 12.37
CA GLN A 733 -4.94 -34.30 12.53
C GLN A 733 -3.97 -33.12 12.70
N GLY A 734 -4.47 -31.89 12.67
CA GLY A 734 -3.62 -30.70 12.85
C GLY A 734 -3.34 -30.39 14.32
N PHE A 735 -2.57 -29.34 14.55
CA PHE A 735 -2.27 -28.87 15.90
C PHE A 735 -3.48 -28.15 16.51
N ASN A 736 -3.82 -28.48 17.76
CA ASN A 736 -4.91 -27.86 18.50
C ASN A 736 -4.38 -27.14 19.74
N PHE A 737 -4.35 -25.81 19.69
CA PHE A 737 -3.99 -24.95 20.83
C PHE A 737 -5.20 -24.12 21.29
N GLY A 738 -6.40 -24.72 21.28
CA GLY A 738 -7.68 -24.02 21.39
C GLY A 738 -8.16 -23.42 20.05
N GLN A 739 -7.28 -23.37 19.06
CA GLN A 739 -7.52 -23.05 17.66
C GLN A 739 -6.74 -24.06 16.81
N GLY A 740 -7.26 -24.36 15.63
CA GLY A 740 -6.67 -25.36 14.74
C GLY A 740 -5.67 -24.74 13.78
N MET A 741 -4.49 -25.34 13.68
CA MET A 741 -3.51 -24.96 12.67
C MET A 741 -2.75 -26.16 12.10
N ASP A 742 -2.18 -25.98 10.93
CA ASP A 742 -1.20 -26.87 10.31
C ASP A 742 -0.23 -26.04 9.45
N PHE A 743 0.81 -26.64 8.91
CA PHE A 743 1.69 -25.99 7.94
C PHE A 743 1.44 -26.52 6.54
N MET A 744 1.21 -25.59 5.61
CA MET A 744 1.31 -25.91 4.19
C MET A 744 2.66 -25.48 3.64
N THR A 745 3.18 -26.26 2.69
CA THR A 745 4.40 -25.90 1.97
C THR A 745 4.18 -24.66 1.11
N LEU A 746 5.20 -23.82 0.98
CA LEU A 746 5.22 -22.63 0.14
C LEU A 746 4.88 -22.93 -1.33
N GLY A 747 5.33 -24.06 -1.88
CA GLY A 747 4.96 -24.45 -3.24
C GLY A 747 3.48 -24.73 -3.43
N ARG A 748 2.83 -25.39 -2.47
CA ARG A 748 1.36 -25.58 -2.47
C ARG A 748 0.64 -24.25 -2.36
N TYR A 749 1.14 -23.33 -1.51
CA TYR A 749 0.59 -21.98 -1.37
C TYR A 749 0.62 -21.20 -2.70
N THR A 750 1.75 -21.23 -3.42
CA THR A 750 1.90 -20.49 -4.69
C THR A 750 1.07 -21.09 -5.83
N ILE A 751 0.95 -22.41 -5.93
CA ILE A 751 0.04 -23.07 -6.90
C ILE A 751 -1.40 -22.67 -6.63
N ASN A 752 -1.86 -22.80 -5.38
CA ASN A 752 -3.21 -22.43 -4.98
C ASN A 752 -3.50 -20.94 -5.26
N GLY A 753 -2.50 -20.07 -5.01
CA GLY A 753 -2.49 -18.64 -5.36
C GLY A 753 -2.76 -18.40 -6.83
N THR A 754 -2.00 -19.10 -7.66
CA THR A 754 -2.06 -18.96 -9.12
C THR A 754 -3.39 -19.45 -9.69
N LEU A 755 -3.92 -20.55 -9.16
CA LEU A 755 -5.23 -21.09 -9.54
C LEU A 755 -6.36 -20.13 -9.18
N LEU A 756 -6.38 -19.64 -7.94
CA LEU A 756 -7.42 -18.72 -7.49
C LEU A 756 -7.35 -17.37 -8.23
N LEU A 757 -6.14 -16.83 -8.46
CA LEU A 757 -5.93 -15.64 -9.28
C LEU A 757 -6.48 -15.81 -10.69
N SER A 758 -6.19 -16.94 -11.32
CA SER A 758 -6.66 -17.26 -12.67
C SER A 758 -8.18 -17.24 -12.74
N VAL A 759 -8.86 -17.91 -11.81
CA VAL A 759 -10.33 -17.93 -11.76
C VAL A 759 -10.90 -16.55 -11.41
N MET A 760 -10.30 -15.82 -10.48
CA MET A 760 -10.71 -14.45 -10.12
C MET A 760 -10.61 -13.49 -11.32
N THR A 761 -9.55 -13.59 -12.13
CA THR A 761 -9.39 -12.76 -13.33
C THR A 761 -10.43 -13.11 -14.41
N VAL A 762 -10.79 -14.39 -14.55
CA VAL A 762 -11.88 -14.85 -15.43
C VAL A 762 -13.23 -14.31 -14.95
N PHE A 763 -13.48 -14.29 -13.65
CA PHE A 763 -14.67 -13.68 -13.06
C PHE A 763 -14.80 -12.19 -13.44
N PHE A 764 -13.73 -11.40 -13.21
CA PHE A 764 -13.78 -9.98 -13.55
C PHE A 764 -13.89 -9.73 -15.05
N MET A 765 -13.34 -10.62 -15.88
CA MET A 765 -13.53 -10.57 -17.33
C MET A 765 -14.98 -10.86 -17.74
N GLY A 766 -15.64 -11.82 -17.08
CA GLY A 766 -17.07 -12.10 -17.29
C GLY A 766 -17.93 -10.88 -16.92
N LEU A 767 -17.64 -10.26 -15.79
CA LEU A 767 -18.30 -9.02 -15.35
C LEU A 767 -18.07 -7.86 -16.32
N ALA A 768 -16.82 -7.63 -16.74
CA ALA A 768 -16.47 -6.58 -17.70
C ALA A 768 -17.19 -6.77 -19.04
N ASN A 769 -17.25 -8.01 -19.53
CA ASN A 769 -17.92 -8.32 -20.78
C ASN A 769 -19.43 -8.11 -20.68
N LEU A 770 -20.07 -8.47 -19.56
CA LEU A 770 -21.48 -8.15 -19.29
C LEU A 770 -21.73 -6.63 -19.28
N ILE A 771 -20.90 -5.87 -18.55
CA ILE A 771 -20.98 -4.40 -18.50
C ILE A 771 -20.82 -3.78 -19.90
N SER A 772 -19.97 -4.36 -20.75
CA SER A 772 -19.74 -3.90 -22.13
C SER A 772 -20.97 -3.96 -23.04
N ILE A 773 -22.00 -4.70 -22.66
CA ILE A 773 -23.28 -4.72 -23.36
C ILE A 773 -24.03 -3.40 -23.17
N PHE A 774 -23.95 -2.82 -21.97
CA PHE A 774 -24.68 -1.61 -21.58
C PHE A 774 -23.92 -0.33 -21.94
N PHE A 775 -22.58 -0.35 -21.86
CA PHE A 775 -21.76 0.81 -22.18
C PHE A 775 -21.18 0.74 -23.59
N LYS A 776 -21.33 1.82 -24.36
CA LYS A 776 -20.75 1.94 -25.72
C LYS A 776 -19.28 2.37 -25.72
N ARG A 777 -18.81 2.97 -24.62
CA ARG A 777 -17.45 3.54 -24.52
C ARG A 777 -16.55 2.58 -23.74
N THR A 778 -15.40 2.26 -24.32
CA THR A 778 -14.35 1.40 -23.74
C THR A 778 -13.98 1.84 -22.32
N MET A 779 -13.73 3.14 -22.15
CA MET A 779 -13.32 3.71 -20.87
C MET A 779 -14.37 3.53 -19.77
N SER A 780 -15.67 3.65 -20.10
CA SER A 780 -16.75 3.48 -19.13
C SER A 780 -16.84 2.03 -18.62
N VAL A 781 -16.64 1.04 -19.49
CA VAL A 781 -16.59 -0.37 -19.09
C VAL A 781 -15.43 -0.61 -18.14
N PHE A 782 -14.24 -0.15 -18.52
CA PHE A 782 -13.04 -0.29 -17.70
C PHE A 782 -13.22 0.37 -16.32
N SER A 783 -13.60 1.65 -16.28
CA SER A 783 -13.77 2.38 -15.02
C SER A 783 -14.81 1.71 -14.12
N THR A 784 -15.98 1.36 -14.65
CA THR A 784 -17.04 0.70 -13.86
C THR A 784 -16.56 -0.63 -13.29
N THR A 785 -15.91 -1.47 -14.11
CA THR A 785 -15.43 -2.78 -13.67
C THR A 785 -14.33 -2.65 -12.61
N THR A 786 -13.37 -1.73 -12.82
CA THR A 786 -12.29 -1.45 -11.87
C THR A 786 -12.82 -0.95 -10.54
N ILE A 787 -13.80 -0.04 -10.56
CA ILE A 787 -14.45 0.44 -9.34
C ILE A 787 -15.13 -0.70 -8.59
N LEU A 788 -15.90 -1.53 -9.29
CA LEU A 788 -16.54 -2.70 -8.68
C LEU A 788 -15.50 -3.68 -8.11
N ALA A 789 -14.37 -3.86 -8.79
CA ALA A 789 -13.28 -4.70 -8.31
C ALA A 789 -12.64 -4.14 -7.03
N VAL A 790 -12.35 -2.84 -6.98
CA VAL A 790 -11.78 -2.17 -5.80
C VAL A 790 -12.76 -2.20 -4.63
N VAL A 791 -14.03 -1.86 -4.86
CA VAL A 791 -15.08 -1.91 -3.83
C VAL A 791 -15.24 -3.33 -3.31
N ALA A 792 -15.28 -4.33 -4.19
CA ALA A 792 -15.41 -5.70 -3.75
C ALA A 792 -14.16 -6.19 -3.00
N PHE A 793 -12.96 -5.84 -3.44
CA PHE A 793 -11.74 -6.15 -2.72
C PHE A 793 -11.72 -5.50 -1.32
N TRP A 794 -12.12 -4.23 -1.21
CA TRP A 794 -12.28 -3.55 0.07
C TRP A 794 -13.31 -4.25 0.97
N LEU A 795 -14.46 -4.65 0.43
CA LEU A 795 -15.48 -5.41 1.16
C LEU A 795 -15.04 -6.83 1.55
N ALA A 796 -14.06 -7.41 0.83
CA ALA A 796 -13.44 -8.69 1.18
C ALA A 796 -12.49 -8.55 2.37
N GLU A 797 -11.83 -7.38 2.49
CA GLU A 797 -10.94 -7.07 3.59
C GLU A 797 -11.70 -6.64 4.86
N GLN A 798 -12.82 -5.94 4.71
CA GLN A 798 -13.68 -5.57 5.82
C GLN A 798 -14.38 -6.80 6.43
N LYS A 799 -14.63 -6.76 7.76
CA LYS A 799 -15.19 -7.88 8.55
C LYS A 799 -16.29 -8.62 7.77
N PRO A 800 -16.13 -9.93 7.54
CA PRO A 800 -17.08 -10.67 6.72
C PRO A 800 -18.47 -10.77 7.39
N LEU A 801 -19.53 -10.52 6.62
CA LEU A 801 -20.93 -10.65 7.02
C LEU A 801 -21.29 -12.13 7.21
N ASP A 802 -22.17 -12.42 8.17
CA ASP A 802 -22.71 -13.77 8.39
C ASP A 802 -23.41 -14.28 7.11
N ARG A 803 -23.06 -15.51 6.65
CA ARG A 803 -23.52 -16.19 5.40
C ARG A 803 -22.76 -15.91 4.09
N LYS A 804 -21.49 -15.46 4.15
CA LYS A 804 -20.67 -15.08 2.98
C LYS A 804 -20.06 -16.21 2.12
N PHE A 805 -20.19 -17.50 2.43
CA PHE A 805 -19.46 -18.54 1.67
C PHE A 805 -19.92 -18.72 0.21
N TYR A 806 -21.13 -18.29 -0.15
CA TYR A 806 -21.58 -18.23 -1.55
C TYR A 806 -21.25 -16.91 -2.26
N SER A 807 -20.75 -15.91 -1.54
CA SER A 807 -20.43 -14.61 -2.12
C SER A 807 -19.09 -14.69 -2.86
N PRO A 808 -19.01 -14.27 -4.13
CA PRO A 808 -17.74 -14.23 -4.86
C PRO A 808 -16.73 -13.26 -4.21
N ILE A 809 -17.24 -12.22 -3.53
CA ILE A 809 -16.44 -11.18 -2.86
C ILE A 809 -15.52 -11.79 -1.80
N THR A 810 -16.00 -12.79 -1.07
CA THR A 810 -15.23 -13.50 -0.02
C THR A 810 -13.90 -14.03 -0.54
N TYR A 811 -13.84 -14.38 -1.83
CA TYR A 811 -12.70 -15.06 -2.43
C TYR A 811 -11.70 -14.13 -3.13
N PHE A 812 -11.89 -12.80 -3.05
CA PHE A 812 -10.97 -11.82 -3.67
C PHE A 812 -9.71 -11.57 -2.84
N ASN A 813 -9.72 -11.91 -1.55
CA ASN A 813 -8.52 -11.92 -0.72
C ASN A 813 -7.81 -13.29 -0.84
N ILE A 814 -7.03 -13.43 -1.92
CA ILE A 814 -6.30 -14.67 -2.25
C ILE A 814 -5.46 -15.20 -1.08
N PRO A 815 -4.54 -14.42 -0.46
CA PRO A 815 -3.66 -14.96 0.58
C PRO A 815 -4.44 -15.47 1.79
N LYS A 816 -5.51 -14.76 2.22
CA LYS A 816 -6.32 -15.14 3.39
C LYS A 816 -7.28 -16.30 3.16
N ILE A 817 -7.63 -16.59 1.90
CA ILE A 817 -8.39 -17.79 1.54
C ILE A 817 -7.50 -19.01 1.51
N ILE A 818 -6.29 -18.87 0.96
CA ILE A 818 -5.38 -20.00 0.80
C ILE A 818 -4.82 -20.43 2.15
N ASN A 819 -4.43 -19.49 3.01
CA ASN A 819 -3.99 -19.82 4.36
C ASN A 819 -5.15 -20.21 5.31
N GLY A 820 -6.41 -20.21 4.86
CA GLY A 820 -7.57 -20.59 5.68
C GLY A 820 -8.01 -19.55 6.71
N GLU A 821 -7.38 -18.38 6.77
CA GLU A 821 -7.65 -17.32 7.75
C GLU A 821 -9.11 -16.87 7.74
N ILE A 822 -9.71 -16.62 6.56
CA ILE A 822 -11.11 -16.17 6.48
C ILE A 822 -12.06 -17.27 6.99
N GLY A 823 -11.79 -18.53 6.66
CA GLY A 823 -12.57 -19.67 7.15
C GLY A 823 -12.48 -19.82 8.67
N ALA A 824 -11.29 -19.59 9.23
CA ALA A 824 -11.05 -19.61 10.66
C ALA A 824 -11.74 -18.46 11.40
N LEU A 825 -11.60 -17.22 10.90
CA LEU A 825 -12.22 -16.02 11.48
C LEU A 825 -13.76 -16.08 11.49
N LEU A 826 -14.36 -16.69 10.46
CA LEU A 826 -15.81 -16.89 10.35
C LEU A 826 -16.31 -18.20 10.97
N ASN A 827 -15.39 -19.06 11.40
CA ASN A 827 -15.69 -20.41 11.85
C ASN A 827 -16.55 -21.21 10.85
N GLU A 828 -16.25 -21.11 9.55
CA GLU A 828 -17.01 -21.76 8.47
C GLU A 828 -16.10 -22.58 7.54
N PRO A 829 -16.11 -23.94 7.65
CA PRO A 829 -15.22 -24.82 6.88
C PRO A 829 -15.49 -24.86 5.37
N LYS A 830 -16.67 -24.41 4.95
CA LYS A 830 -16.98 -24.30 3.52
C LYS A 830 -16.20 -23.19 2.83
N ILE A 831 -15.62 -22.24 3.57
CA ILE A 831 -14.79 -21.18 2.99
C ILE A 831 -13.38 -21.73 2.79
N ASN A 832 -13.14 -22.26 1.59
CA ASN A 832 -11.86 -22.81 1.19
C ASN A 832 -11.61 -22.55 -0.31
N LEU A 833 -10.43 -22.94 -0.79
CA LEU A 833 -10.00 -22.76 -2.17
C LEU A 833 -11.00 -23.36 -3.19
N LEU A 834 -11.44 -24.60 -2.97
CA LEU A 834 -12.31 -25.32 -3.90
C LEU A 834 -13.67 -24.62 -4.04
N THR A 835 -14.28 -24.26 -2.90
CA THR A 835 -15.54 -23.52 -2.90
C THR A 835 -15.38 -22.17 -3.59
N GLY A 836 -14.26 -21.48 -3.37
CA GLY A 836 -13.95 -20.23 -4.06
C GLY A 836 -13.89 -20.37 -5.57
N ILE A 837 -13.20 -21.40 -6.07
CA ILE A 837 -13.14 -21.71 -7.51
C ILE A 837 -14.55 -21.96 -8.07
N ILE A 838 -15.35 -22.80 -7.39
CA ILE A 838 -16.71 -23.15 -7.83
C ILE A 838 -17.61 -21.90 -7.87
N VAL A 839 -17.61 -21.09 -6.81
CA VAL A 839 -18.43 -19.88 -6.71
C VAL A 839 -18.05 -18.88 -7.80
N LEU A 840 -16.76 -18.60 -8.00
CA LEU A 840 -16.32 -17.65 -9.01
C LEU A 840 -16.65 -18.11 -10.44
N ILE A 841 -16.47 -19.40 -10.75
CA ILE A 841 -16.87 -19.96 -12.05
C ILE A 841 -18.39 -19.89 -12.24
N ALA A 842 -19.18 -20.25 -11.22
CA ALA A 842 -20.64 -20.20 -11.29
C ALA A 842 -21.15 -18.79 -11.58
N PHE A 843 -20.65 -17.77 -10.88
CA PHE A 843 -21.02 -16.38 -11.17
C PHE A 843 -20.55 -15.90 -12.53
N THR A 844 -19.37 -16.35 -13.00
CA THR A 844 -18.92 -16.07 -14.37
C THR A 844 -19.92 -16.61 -15.39
N MET A 845 -20.39 -17.85 -15.22
CA MET A 845 -21.41 -18.46 -16.08
C MET A 845 -22.73 -17.69 -16.02
N ILE A 846 -23.16 -17.24 -14.84
CA ILE A 846 -24.35 -16.39 -14.68
C ILE A 846 -24.22 -15.10 -15.50
N PHE A 847 -23.06 -14.42 -15.45
CA PHE A 847 -22.84 -13.21 -16.25
C PHE A 847 -22.90 -13.48 -17.75
N LEU A 848 -22.35 -14.60 -18.21
CA LEU A 848 -22.40 -15.00 -19.62
C LEU A 848 -23.82 -15.31 -20.08
N ILE A 849 -24.57 -16.09 -19.29
CA ILE A 849 -25.96 -16.45 -19.59
C ILE A 849 -26.82 -15.18 -19.63
N ALA A 850 -26.69 -14.31 -18.63
CA ALA A 850 -27.42 -13.04 -18.58
C ALA A 850 -27.10 -12.14 -19.79
N GLY A 851 -25.82 -12.03 -20.14
CA GLY A 851 -25.38 -11.25 -21.30
C GLY A 851 -25.90 -11.82 -22.63
N TYR A 852 -25.81 -13.15 -22.80
CA TYR A 852 -26.33 -13.86 -23.96
C TYR A 852 -27.84 -13.69 -24.11
N LEU A 853 -28.60 -13.94 -23.04
CA LEU A 853 -30.07 -13.80 -23.03
C LEU A 853 -30.50 -12.37 -23.36
N TYR A 854 -29.82 -11.37 -22.79
CA TYR A 854 -30.12 -9.97 -23.07
C TYR A 854 -29.96 -9.63 -24.57
N ILE A 855 -28.84 -10.06 -25.18
CA ILE A 855 -28.58 -9.84 -26.61
C ILE A 855 -29.62 -10.58 -27.47
N TYR A 856 -29.89 -11.84 -27.13
CA TYR A 856 -30.86 -12.67 -27.84
C TYR A 856 -32.29 -12.06 -27.83
N ILE A 857 -32.77 -11.64 -26.65
CA ILE A 857 -34.09 -11.00 -26.50
C ILE A 857 -34.14 -9.69 -27.29
N LYS A 858 -33.08 -8.89 -27.22
CA LYS A 858 -32.98 -7.61 -27.95
C LYS A 858 -33.08 -7.84 -29.46
N ASN A 859 -32.35 -8.80 -30.00
CA ASN A 859 -32.32 -9.10 -31.43
C ASN A 859 -33.69 -9.60 -31.93
N ASN A 860 -34.34 -10.50 -31.19
CA ASN A 860 -35.67 -11.00 -31.55
C ASN A 860 -36.76 -9.93 -31.49
N ARG A 861 -36.74 -9.02 -30.50
CA ARG A 861 -37.73 -7.92 -30.43
C ARG A 861 -37.63 -6.97 -31.61
N ILE A 862 -36.41 -6.66 -32.05
CA ILE A 862 -36.19 -5.81 -33.23
C ILE A 862 -36.72 -6.52 -34.49
N GLY A 863 -36.43 -7.81 -34.67
CA GLY A 863 -36.96 -8.60 -35.79
C GLY A 863 -38.50 -8.63 -35.85
N VAL A 864 -39.17 -8.78 -34.70
CA VAL A 864 -40.64 -8.75 -34.62
C VAL A 864 -41.21 -7.36 -34.94
N SER A 865 -40.55 -6.27 -34.53
CA SER A 865 -40.97 -4.91 -34.87
C SER A 865 -40.89 -4.64 -36.38
N TRP A 866 -39.79 -5.03 -37.02
CA TRP A 866 -39.59 -4.85 -38.47
C TRP A 866 -40.55 -5.71 -39.30
N SER A 867 -40.77 -6.97 -38.91
CA SER A 867 -41.77 -7.83 -39.58
C SER A 867 -43.20 -7.29 -39.47
N ARG A 868 -43.55 -6.62 -38.36
CA ARG A 868 -44.86 -5.93 -38.21
C ARG A 868 -44.95 -4.65 -39.06
N LEU A 869 -43.86 -3.91 -39.23
CA LEU A 869 -43.82 -2.74 -40.12
C LEU A 869 -43.97 -3.15 -41.60
N PHE A 870 -43.28 -4.20 -42.04
CA PHE A 870 -43.42 -4.71 -43.41
C PHE A 870 -44.79 -5.35 -43.66
N ARG A 871 -45.38 -6.08 -42.68
CA ARG A 871 -46.78 -6.56 -42.78
C ARG A 871 -47.83 -5.45 -42.81
N ARG A 872 -47.52 -4.23 -42.31
CA ARG A 872 -48.43 -3.07 -42.41
C ARG A 872 -48.33 -2.37 -43.77
N SER A 873 -47.18 -2.43 -44.42
CA SER A 873 -46.98 -1.91 -45.77
C SER A 873 -47.68 -2.79 -46.82
N GLU A 874 -47.62 -4.12 -46.71
CA GLU A 874 -48.32 -5.01 -47.65
C GLU A 874 -49.85 -4.96 -47.56
N LYS A 875 -50.43 -4.40 -46.48
CA LYS A 875 -51.89 -4.25 -46.34
C LYS A 875 -52.46 -2.93 -46.87
N ASN A 876 -51.62 -1.97 -47.30
CA ASN A 876 -52.09 -0.66 -47.77
C ASN A 876 -51.92 -0.40 -49.28
N ASP A 877 -51.41 -1.36 -50.07
CA ASP A 877 -51.19 -1.20 -51.52
C ASP A 877 -52.24 -1.86 -52.44
N PHE A 878 -53.41 -2.27 -51.92
CA PHE A 878 -54.56 -2.71 -52.75
C PHE A 878 -55.68 -1.65 -52.80
N GLY A 879 -55.31 -0.42 -53.14
CA GLY A 879 -56.22 0.72 -53.26
C GLY A 879 -56.00 1.58 -54.51
N CYS A 880 -55.43 1.05 -55.60
CA CYS A 880 -55.53 1.71 -56.91
C CYS A 880 -56.86 1.32 -57.58
N GLN A 881 -57.92 2.07 -57.26
CA GLN A 881 -59.11 2.11 -58.09
C GLN A 881 -58.82 2.95 -59.34
N ARG A 882 -59.18 2.37 -60.49
CA ARG A 882 -59.40 3.04 -61.78
C ARG A 882 -60.12 4.38 -61.58
N TYR A 883 -59.56 5.45 -62.12
CA TYR A 883 -60.20 6.37 -63.07
C TYR A 883 -59.14 7.03 -63.94
#